data_AF-A0A6N8ILP8-F1
#
_entry.id   AF-A0A6N8ILP8-F1
#
_cell.length_a   1.000
_cell.length_b   1.000
_cell.length_c   1.000
_cell.angle_alpha   90.00
_cell.angle_beta   90.00
_cell.angle_gamma   90.00
#
_symmetry.space_group_name_H-M   'P 1'
#
loop_
_entity.id
_entity.type
_entity.pdbx_description
1 polymer ?
#
loop_
_entity_poly.entity_id
_entity_poly.type
_entity_poly.pdbx_seq_one_letter_code
_entity_poly.pdbx_strand_id
1 'polypeptide(L)'
;MQGEKRPRSLGRRMGRVLVSAALAVGLAGAPSAAPAAFAEERASAPSSTMGEGQADRLLSAPQAGFAAAGEDVFDWATDAPSANVRSTDVLPAAFDLRDEGVVTPVKFQNPWNSCWSFGVASASEASIVSEAARQGIDVPDEFTDVSERHLAWFAYTPLPADDDSGQGGEGMVSVEGGNARLDSGGMPVHGTSLFSSGIGPVPEFEVPYRGKEGTIVTGTDAQGNPYDFYYSRDDDWSVDEVLRFQQMIEFEESAQLPSPGDYSVTEDYEGAERVNDAIKQQLLEGRAVAITFYADQSRPNRITETGYMNPGNNESKTWAHYTPDELPISHAVTIVGWDDAYSKENFGNPDPVTGEVDPAKQPPMDGAWIVKNSWGSDDGFPNGYPGGWGNDDDGDGGGDGYFYLSYWDNTITKPETFDFAVESVQSEDERYFVHQYDYMPSPSVAASSSSSRISMANVFTASGAETIRKLACETTRPNTQATFEVYLLDEGATLPDEGLKLAEVEETFEWGGFHTVELTDEQSFTLDEGERFSVVVTQKCLDDGSYHASYDSGWSEASLEVLEQQYREQYYDERYQTYLEAATDALWVQARDEAFQAGKTEAEAIDAANAYVETEEARASAAETAASKAEAAIRDMVPTFYCEGVVNEGESFIYELDEEGEFFAWTDFYETSKAQEAQGVEVDNLPIKAYGYEVEEGDEYASAEALKQLEDAVKDARNDLAQTVVSADGTDVAKGAPWVTRAVHDAFEAAIAAAEAAVGAERPLAGDIERAAADLAAAREAFDAAKADGLKGGGGSGSDTRKDPDTDAGAKGDGALARTGDDAPLGTVAAVGAVGGLSVLAVAVRRCRAGEK
;
A
#
# COMPACT_ATOMS: atom_id res chain seq x y z
N MET A 1 -42.91 7.83 30.06
CA MET A 1 -42.88 6.39 30.37
C MET A 1 -43.31 5.64 29.12
N GLN A 2 -42.36 4.88 28.57
CA GLN A 2 -42.44 3.73 27.66
C GLN A 2 -43.49 3.74 26.52
N GLY A 3 -42.96 3.75 25.30
CA GLY A 3 -43.63 3.29 24.11
C GLY A 3 -42.60 2.75 23.13
N GLU A 4 -42.51 1.43 23.03
CA GLU A 4 -41.68 0.67 22.10
C GLU A 4 -41.76 1.22 20.66
N LYS A 5 -40.62 1.38 20.01
CA LYS A 5 -40.52 1.36 18.54
C LYS A 5 -39.47 0.32 18.17
N ARG A 6 -39.94 -0.75 17.53
CA ARG A 6 -39.12 -1.79 16.90
C ARG A 6 -38.26 -1.19 15.79
N PRO A 7 -37.06 -1.74 15.53
CA PRO A 7 -36.30 -1.42 14.32
C PRO A 7 -37.08 -1.91 13.09
N ARG A 8 -37.08 -1.09 12.03
CA ARG A 8 -37.70 -1.42 10.75
C ARG A 8 -36.68 -2.22 9.93
N SER A 9 -37.12 -3.37 9.43
CA SER A 9 -36.41 -4.18 8.44
C SER A 9 -36.04 -3.36 7.20
N LEU A 10 -34.75 -3.31 6.83
CA LEU A 10 -34.33 -2.97 5.48
C LEU A 10 -34.81 -4.10 4.54
N GLY A 11 -35.84 -3.80 3.76
CA GLY A 11 -36.33 -4.67 2.70
C GLY A 11 -35.94 -4.12 1.34
N ARG A 12 -35.27 -4.96 0.54
CA ARG A 12 -35.27 -5.02 -0.93
C ARG A 12 -35.26 -3.68 -1.68
N ARG A 13 -34.10 -3.32 -2.26
CA ARG A 13 -34.04 -2.45 -3.45
C ARG A 13 -33.77 -3.31 -4.69
N MET A 14 -34.84 -3.54 -5.44
CA MET A 14 -34.81 -4.02 -6.83
C MET A 14 -34.57 -2.80 -7.74
N GLY A 15 -33.38 -2.69 -8.32
CA GLY A 15 -33.09 -1.83 -9.47
C GLY A 15 -33.25 -2.64 -10.76
N ARG A 16 -34.00 -2.10 -11.73
CA ARG A 16 -34.41 -2.77 -12.96
C ARG A 16 -33.28 -2.73 -14.01
N VAL A 17 -32.78 -3.90 -14.42
CA VAL A 17 -32.01 -4.03 -15.67
C VAL A 17 -32.95 -4.42 -16.81
N LEU A 18 -32.97 -3.60 -17.87
CA LEU A 18 -33.68 -3.86 -19.12
C LEU A 18 -32.89 -4.88 -19.95
N VAL A 19 -33.25 -6.16 -19.81
CA VAL A 19 -32.70 -7.23 -20.66
C VAL A 19 -33.38 -7.20 -22.04
N SER A 20 -32.62 -6.84 -23.07
CA SER A 20 -33.03 -7.07 -24.47
C SER A 20 -32.54 -8.45 -24.91
N ALA A 21 -33.43 -9.44 -24.84
CA ALA A 21 -33.19 -10.78 -25.37
C ALA A 21 -33.37 -10.80 -26.89
N ALA A 22 -32.32 -11.20 -27.62
CA ALA A 22 -32.42 -11.66 -29.01
C ALA A 22 -31.98 -13.13 -29.09
N LEU A 23 -32.96 -14.03 -29.20
CA LEU A 23 -32.77 -15.42 -29.59
C LEU A 23 -32.26 -15.52 -31.03
N ALA A 24 -31.18 -16.27 -31.25
CA ALA A 24 -30.90 -16.92 -32.52
C ALA A 24 -30.39 -18.36 -32.27
N VAL A 25 -31.28 -19.32 -32.45
CA VAL A 25 -30.98 -20.75 -32.56
C VAL A 25 -30.57 -21.06 -34.00
N GLY A 26 -29.44 -21.75 -34.21
CA GLY A 26 -29.08 -22.21 -35.57
C GLY A 26 -27.76 -22.97 -35.75
N LEU A 27 -27.70 -24.20 -35.23
CA LEU A 27 -27.12 -25.41 -35.87
C LEU A 27 -25.64 -25.45 -36.36
N ALA A 28 -24.87 -26.28 -35.63
CA ALA A 28 -24.06 -27.42 -36.10
C ALA A 28 -22.77 -27.20 -36.92
N GLY A 29 -21.64 -27.59 -36.29
CA GLY A 29 -20.40 -28.04 -36.94
C GLY A 29 -19.44 -28.60 -35.88
N ALA A 30 -19.26 -29.93 -35.84
CA ALA A 30 -18.49 -30.68 -34.85
C ALA A 30 -16.98 -30.81 -35.26
N PRO A 31 -16.12 -31.57 -34.54
CA PRO A 31 -15.04 -31.05 -33.69
C PRO A 31 -13.62 -31.42 -34.20
N SER A 32 -12.58 -30.75 -33.69
CA SER A 32 -11.22 -31.31 -33.70
C SER A 32 -10.80 -31.63 -32.27
N ALA A 33 -10.69 -32.92 -31.99
CA ALA A 33 -10.25 -33.48 -30.72
C ALA A 33 -8.75 -33.23 -30.51
N ALA A 34 -8.40 -32.70 -29.34
CA ALA A 34 -7.12 -32.89 -28.67
C ALA A 34 -7.41 -33.62 -27.34
N PRO A 35 -6.52 -34.53 -26.87
CA PRO A 35 -6.89 -35.57 -25.94
C PRO A 35 -6.98 -35.06 -24.49
N ALA A 36 -8.19 -35.10 -23.94
CA ALA A 36 -8.41 -35.13 -22.51
C ALA A 36 -7.96 -36.50 -21.97
N ALA A 37 -6.83 -36.51 -21.27
CA ALA A 37 -6.44 -37.55 -20.34
C ALA A 37 -5.35 -36.96 -19.46
N PHE A 38 -5.74 -36.42 -18.30
CA PHE A 38 -4.97 -36.16 -17.06
C PHE A 38 -5.76 -35.14 -16.23
N ALA A 39 -7.00 -35.49 -15.87
CA ALA A 39 -7.84 -34.69 -14.97
C ALA A 39 -8.77 -35.64 -14.20
N GLU A 40 -8.20 -36.65 -13.55
CA GLU A 40 -8.97 -37.61 -12.76
C GLU A 40 -8.09 -38.29 -11.69
N GLU A 41 -7.45 -37.50 -10.82
CA GLU A 41 -6.98 -37.99 -9.51
C GLU A 41 -6.82 -36.88 -8.45
N ARG A 42 -7.74 -35.90 -8.41
CA ARG A 42 -7.90 -34.99 -7.25
C ARG A 42 -9.27 -35.13 -6.56
N ALA A 43 -10.09 -36.08 -7.00
CA ALA A 43 -11.43 -36.33 -6.44
C ALA A 43 -11.73 -37.84 -6.38
N SER A 44 -11.37 -38.49 -5.28
CA SER A 44 -12.19 -39.52 -4.59
C SER A 44 -11.36 -40.41 -3.66
N ALA A 45 -11.63 -40.30 -2.36
CA ALA A 45 -11.78 -41.47 -1.49
C ALA A 45 -12.65 -41.09 -0.29
N PRO A 46 -13.94 -41.44 -0.27
CA PRO A 46 -14.73 -41.39 0.96
C PRO A 46 -14.39 -42.65 1.76
N SER A 47 -13.76 -42.51 2.92
CA SER A 47 -13.60 -43.63 3.86
C SER A 47 -13.86 -43.17 5.29
N SER A 48 -15.05 -43.52 5.76
CA SER A 48 -15.48 -43.48 7.15
C SER A 48 -14.63 -44.43 8.01
N THR A 49 -13.46 -43.96 8.44
CA THR A 49 -12.72 -44.29 9.68
C THR A 49 -11.34 -43.65 9.53
N MET A 50 -11.12 -42.49 10.17
CA MET A 50 -9.83 -41.80 10.13
C MET A 50 -8.81 -42.55 11.01
N GLY A 51 -7.62 -42.82 10.47
CA GLY A 51 -6.45 -43.24 11.24
C GLY A 51 -5.68 -42.02 11.76
N GLU A 52 -5.00 -42.17 12.90
CA GLU A 52 -4.30 -41.09 13.64
C GLU A 52 -3.34 -40.24 12.77
N GLY A 53 -2.72 -40.83 11.72
CA GLY A 53 -1.81 -40.11 10.82
C GLY A 53 -2.45 -39.25 9.73
N GLN A 54 -3.74 -39.45 9.40
CA GLN A 54 -4.49 -38.58 8.47
C GLN A 54 -5.14 -37.39 9.19
N ALA A 55 -5.47 -37.57 10.48
CA ALA A 55 -5.88 -36.48 11.35
C ALA A 55 -4.73 -35.46 11.49
N ASP A 56 -3.46 -35.87 11.63
CA ASP A 56 -2.36 -34.92 11.82
C ASP A 56 -2.09 -33.99 10.62
N ARG A 57 -2.36 -34.45 9.37
CA ARG A 57 -2.32 -33.61 8.15
C ARG A 57 -3.52 -32.67 8.00
N LEU A 58 -4.66 -33.03 8.59
CA LEU A 58 -5.87 -32.19 8.62
C LEU A 58 -5.88 -31.22 9.81
N LEU A 59 -5.01 -31.45 10.80
CA LEU A 59 -4.85 -30.64 12.01
C LEU A 59 -3.66 -29.67 11.91
N SER A 60 -2.76 -29.83 10.94
CA SER A 60 -1.69 -28.86 10.67
C SER A 60 -2.30 -27.67 9.98
N ALA A 61 -2.14 -26.47 10.57
CA ALA A 61 -2.30 -25.24 9.82
C ALA A 61 -1.44 -25.39 8.56
N PRO A 62 -2.01 -25.20 7.36
CA PRO A 62 -1.25 -25.45 6.15
C PRO A 62 -0.08 -24.40 6.10
N GLN A 63 1.12 -24.85 5.70
CA GLN A 63 2.29 -23.98 5.58
C GLN A 63 2.29 -23.36 4.20
N ALA A 64 2.31 -22.04 4.12
CA ALA A 64 2.61 -21.35 2.87
C ALA A 64 4.13 -21.36 2.69
N GLY A 65 4.63 -22.06 1.66
CA GLY A 65 6.01 -21.88 1.20
C GLY A 65 6.04 -20.64 0.31
N PHE A 66 6.63 -19.55 0.78
CA PHE A 66 6.81 -18.36 -0.06
C PHE A 66 8.16 -18.47 -0.77
N ALA A 67 8.11 -18.57 -2.09
CA ALA A 67 9.28 -18.26 -2.90
C ALA A 67 9.30 -16.75 -3.13
N ALA A 68 10.15 -16.03 -2.40
CA ALA A 68 10.42 -14.62 -2.68
C ALA A 68 10.89 -14.46 -4.13
N ALA A 69 10.14 -13.71 -4.92
CA ALA A 69 10.51 -13.34 -6.28
C ALA A 69 11.24 -11.99 -6.22
N GLY A 70 12.56 -12.01 -6.41
CA GLY A 70 13.36 -10.78 -6.53
C GLY A 70 14.07 -10.32 -5.25
N GLU A 71 15.06 -9.44 -5.42
CA GLU A 71 15.67 -8.71 -4.30
C GLU A 71 14.57 -7.97 -3.54
N ASP A 72 14.60 -8.02 -2.21
CA ASP A 72 13.70 -7.21 -1.41
C ASP A 72 14.01 -5.73 -1.68
N VAL A 73 13.17 -5.03 -2.46
CA VAL A 73 13.35 -3.57 -2.67
C VAL A 73 13.18 -2.78 -1.37
N PHE A 74 12.55 -3.43 -0.40
CA PHE A 74 12.47 -3.00 0.97
C PHE A 74 13.64 -3.56 1.79
N ASP A 75 14.79 -3.90 1.19
CA ASP A 75 16.01 -4.12 1.97
C ASP A 75 16.49 -2.77 2.55
N TRP A 76 15.93 -2.45 3.73
CA TRP A 76 16.23 -1.28 4.53
C TRP A 76 17.61 -1.37 5.21
N ALA A 77 18.41 -2.42 4.99
CA ALA A 77 19.74 -2.58 5.55
C ALA A 77 20.79 -1.60 4.96
N THR A 78 20.42 -0.83 3.93
CA THR A 78 21.21 0.32 3.46
C THR A 78 20.95 1.52 4.35
N ASP A 79 22.02 2.15 4.88
CA ASP A 79 22.04 3.26 5.86
C ASP A 79 21.03 4.41 5.56
N ALA A 80 19.73 4.18 5.80
CA ALA A 80 18.67 5.18 5.67
C ALA A 80 18.55 5.96 6.99
N PRO A 81 18.90 7.27 7.02
CA PRO A 81 18.73 8.15 8.17
C PRO A 81 17.36 8.14 8.84
N SER A 82 16.27 7.79 8.16
CA SER A 82 14.94 7.57 8.76
C SER A 82 14.91 6.41 9.76
N ALA A 83 15.47 5.25 9.40
CA ALA A 83 15.73 4.16 10.36
C ALA A 83 16.78 4.54 11.43
N ASN A 84 17.52 5.64 11.22
CA ASN A 84 18.43 6.23 12.21
C ASN A 84 17.81 7.40 12.99
N VAL A 85 16.52 7.69 12.83
CA VAL A 85 15.80 8.57 13.75
C VAL A 85 15.72 7.82 15.06
N ARG A 86 16.77 8.00 15.88
CA ARG A 86 16.71 7.73 17.31
C ARG A 86 15.44 8.41 17.79
N SER A 87 14.41 7.64 18.13
CA SER A 87 13.29 8.16 18.90
C SER A 87 13.89 8.91 20.07
N THR A 88 13.80 10.24 20.06
CA THR A 88 14.18 11.04 21.23
C THR A 88 13.13 10.91 22.34
N ASP A 89 12.01 10.26 22.01
CA ASP A 89 10.93 9.94 22.92
C ASP A 89 11.22 8.62 23.62
N VAL A 90 11.20 8.68 24.94
CA VAL A 90 11.32 7.49 25.79
C VAL A 90 10.02 6.71 25.62
N LEU A 91 10.04 5.68 24.76
CA LEU A 91 8.92 4.74 24.59
C LEU A 91 8.65 4.01 25.91
N PRO A 92 7.39 3.63 26.20
CA PRO A 92 7.10 2.83 27.39
C PRO A 92 7.73 1.44 27.27
N ALA A 93 8.12 0.87 28.40
CA ALA A 93 8.77 -0.46 28.43
C ALA A 93 7.81 -1.61 28.03
N ALA A 94 6.50 -1.37 28.07
CA ALA A 94 5.47 -2.29 27.61
C ALA A 94 4.22 -1.51 27.20
N PHE A 95 3.48 -2.04 26.24
CA PHE A 95 2.23 -1.47 25.75
C PHE A 95 1.40 -2.58 25.08
N ASP A 96 0.08 -2.47 25.16
CA ASP A 96 -0.83 -3.49 24.66
C ASP A 96 -2.13 -2.85 24.14
N LEU A 97 -2.41 -2.98 22.84
CA LEU A 97 -3.64 -2.45 22.23
C LEU A 97 -4.90 -3.14 22.76
N ARG A 98 -4.78 -4.34 23.34
CA ARG A 98 -5.92 -5.02 23.97
C ARG A 98 -6.45 -4.25 25.18
N ASP A 99 -5.56 -3.60 25.94
CA ASP A 99 -5.92 -2.77 27.09
C ASP A 99 -6.69 -1.49 26.68
N GLU A 100 -6.49 -1.03 25.44
CA GLU A 100 -7.21 0.11 24.85
C GLU A 100 -8.58 -0.31 24.28
N GLY A 101 -8.86 -1.61 24.18
CA GLY A 101 -10.15 -2.13 23.71
C GLY A 101 -10.37 -2.01 22.20
N VAL A 102 -9.29 -1.87 21.42
CA VAL A 102 -9.33 -1.67 19.96
C VAL A 102 -9.01 -2.96 19.17
N VAL A 103 -8.57 -4.01 19.85
CA VAL A 103 -8.25 -5.31 19.22
C VAL A 103 -9.48 -6.21 19.25
N THR A 104 -9.88 -6.69 18.08
CA THR A 104 -10.99 -7.64 17.90
C THR A 104 -10.60 -9.07 18.32
N PRO A 105 -11.59 -9.96 18.56
CA PRO A 105 -11.33 -11.36 18.92
C PRO A 105 -10.46 -12.11 17.89
N VAL A 106 -9.75 -13.15 18.35
CA VAL A 106 -9.01 -14.07 17.48
C VAL A 106 -9.98 -14.96 16.70
N LYS A 107 -9.76 -15.07 15.39
CA LYS A 107 -10.54 -15.94 14.48
C LYS A 107 -9.79 -17.23 14.15
N PHE A 108 -10.42 -18.09 13.34
CA PHE A 108 -9.87 -19.39 12.96
C PHE A 108 -9.78 -19.58 11.44
N GLN A 109 -8.55 -19.61 10.90
CA GLN A 109 -8.27 -19.66 9.45
C GLN A 109 -8.53 -21.02 8.78
N ASN A 110 -8.78 -22.07 9.56
CA ASN A 110 -9.00 -23.38 8.93
C ASN A 110 -10.26 -23.30 8.05
N PRO A 111 -10.20 -23.84 6.82
CA PRO A 111 -9.25 -24.86 6.38
C PRO A 111 -8.18 -24.41 5.35
N TRP A 112 -7.91 -23.11 5.20
CA TRP A 112 -7.12 -22.57 4.07
C TRP A 112 -5.77 -21.95 4.50
N ASN A 113 -4.79 -21.88 3.57
CA ASN A 113 -3.54 -21.09 3.73
C ASN A 113 -3.79 -19.58 3.63
N SER A 114 -4.62 -19.03 4.51
CA SER A 114 -5.09 -17.65 4.42
C SER A 114 -4.65 -16.78 5.60
N CYS A 115 -3.67 -17.22 6.39
CA CYS A 115 -3.18 -16.49 7.57
C CYS A 115 -2.83 -15.02 7.30
N TRP A 116 -2.30 -14.72 6.11
CA TRP A 116 -2.00 -13.37 5.68
C TRP A 116 -3.24 -12.47 5.61
N SER A 117 -4.37 -12.98 5.12
CA SER A 117 -5.62 -12.22 5.06
C SER A 117 -6.17 -11.95 6.46
N PHE A 118 -5.99 -12.86 7.42
CA PHE A 118 -6.31 -12.63 8.84
C PHE A 118 -5.37 -11.61 9.48
N GLY A 119 -4.09 -11.62 9.11
CA GLY A 119 -3.10 -10.64 9.58
C GLY A 119 -3.43 -9.22 9.11
N VAL A 120 -3.75 -9.07 7.82
CA VAL A 120 -4.19 -7.81 7.20
C VAL A 120 -5.52 -7.34 7.81
N ALA A 121 -6.51 -8.23 7.91
CA ALA A 121 -7.80 -7.92 8.51
C ALA A 121 -7.64 -7.45 9.96
N SER A 122 -6.91 -8.20 10.80
CA SER A 122 -6.69 -7.84 12.20
C SER A 122 -5.92 -6.52 12.38
N ALA A 123 -4.93 -6.24 11.51
CA ALA A 123 -4.23 -4.96 11.52
C ALA A 123 -5.16 -3.79 11.15
N SER A 124 -5.98 -4.00 10.11
CA SER A 124 -6.96 -3.03 9.63
C SER A 124 -8.05 -2.73 10.67
N GLU A 125 -8.60 -3.77 11.30
CA GLU A 125 -9.61 -3.64 12.34
C GLU A 125 -9.11 -2.80 13.52
N ALA A 126 -7.90 -3.07 14.01
CA ALA A 126 -7.31 -2.30 15.11
C ALA A 126 -7.09 -0.83 14.75
N SER A 127 -6.65 -0.57 13.51
CA SER A 127 -6.45 0.79 13.00
C SER A 127 -7.77 1.56 12.89
N ILE A 128 -8.78 0.96 12.24
CA ILE A 128 -10.14 1.53 12.10
C ILE A 128 -10.73 1.88 13.46
N VAL A 129 -10.69 0.96 14.42
CA VAL A 129 -11.29 1.17 15.75
C VAL A 129 -10.51 2.23 16.54
N SER A 130 -9.18 2.22 16.45
CA SER A 130 -8.33 3.21 17.11
C SER A 130 -8.57 4.62 16.58
N GLU A 131 -8.58 4.79 15.27
CA GLU A 131 -8.75 6.10 14.65
C GLU A 131 -10.17 6.64 14.86
N ALA A 132 -11.19 5.78 14.72
CA ALA A 132 -12.57 6.13 15.07
C ALA A 132 -12.69 6.63 16.52
N ALA A 133 -12.06 5.93 17.48
CA ALA A 133 -12.04 6.34 18.87
C ALA A 133 -11.34 7.68 19.10
N ARG A 134 -10.22 7.94 18.40
CA ARG A 134 -9.46 9.20 18.48
C ARG A 134 -10.24 10.37 17.90
N GLN A 135 -10.90 10.19 16.76
CA GLN A 135 -11.72 11.22 16.12
C GLN A 135 -13.09 11.39 16.77
N GLY A 136 -13.52 10.43 17.60
CA GLY A 136 -14.86 10.41 18.20
C GLY A 136 -15.96 10.09 17.18
N ILE A 137 -15.63 9.28 16.18
CA ILE A 137 -16.53 8.79 15.13
C ILE A 137 -17.09 7.44 15.57
N ASP A 138 -18.41 7.27 15.43
CA ASP A 138 -19.11 6.02 15.73
C ASP A 138 -19.15 5.17 14.44
N VAL A 139 -18.18 4.26 14.30
CA VAL A 139 -18.15 3.29 13.19
C VAL A 139 -19.12 2.16 13.51
N PRO A 140 -19.95 1.70 12.55
CA PRO A 140 -20.83 0.55 12.78
C PRO A 140 -20.06 -0.67 13.28
N ASP A 141 -20.58 -1.38 14.30
CA ASP A 141 -19.95 -2.60 14.85
C ASP A 141 -19.64 -3.63 13.74
N GLU A 142 -20.44 -3.66 12.68
CA GLU A 142 -20.20 -4.57 11.56
C GLU A 142 -18.97 -4.22 10.72
N PHE A 143 -18.47 -2.99 10.77
CA PHE A 143 -17.29 -2.53 10.02
C PHE A 143 -15.99 -2.72 10.82
N THR A 144 -16.08 -3.19 12.07
CA THR A 144 -14.91 -3.55 12.87
C THR A 144 -14.54 -5.03 12.72
N ASP A 145 -15.20 -5.77 11.84
CA ASP A 145 -14.95 -7.19 11.57
C ASP A 145 -14.76 -7.36 10.05
N VAL A 146 -13.52 -7.40 9.59
CA VAL A 146 -13.13 -7.37 8.17
C VAL A 146 -13.17 -8.79 7.59
N SER A 147 -13.65 -8.94 6.36
CA SER A 147 -13.72 -10.23 5.68
C SER A 147 -12.37 -10.70 5.14
N GLU A 148 -11.84 -11.77 5.72
CA GLU A 148 -10.65 -12.45 5.22
C GLU A 148 -10.89 -13.18 3.90
N ARG A 149 -12.10 -13.72 3.70
CA ARG A 149 -12.44 -14.48 2.50
C ARG A 149 -12.50 -13.58 1.26
N HIS A 150 -12.96 -12.34 1.40
CA HIS A 150 -12.96 -11.36 0.30
C HIS A 150 -11.53 -11.09 -0.19
N LEU A 151 -10.64 -10.74 0.73
CA LEU A 151 -9.21 -10.54 0.48
C LEU A 151 -8.56 -11.76 -0.18
N ALA A 152 -8.68 -12.93 0.47
CA ALA A 152 -8.05 -14.16 -0.01
C ALA A 152 -8.57 -14.62 -1.37
N TRP A 153 -9.84 -14.33 -1.69
CA TRP A 153 -10.42 -14.68 -2.98
C TRP A 153 -9.94 -13.74 -4.09
N PHE A 154 -10.05 -12.43 -3.89
CA PHE A 154 -9.74 -11.46 -4.96
C PHE A 154 -8.24 -11.25 -5.18
N ALA A 155 -7.38 -11.57 -4.20
CA ALA A 155 -5.94 -11.63 -4.41
C ALA A 155 -5.54 -12.56 -5.57
N TYR A 156 -6.27 -13.66 -5.77
CA TYR A 156 -5.95 -14.68 -6.78
C TYR A 156 -7.05 -14.85 -7.84
N THR A 157 -7.87 -13.81 -8.01
CA THR A 157 -8.91 -13.78 -9.02
C THR A 157 -8.66 -12.56 -9.90
N PRO A 158 -8.06 -12.73 -11.09
CA PRO A 158 -7.83 -11.61 -11.99
C PRO A 158 -9.14 -10.95 -12.40
N LEU A 159 -9.06 -9.74 -12.96
CA LEU A 159 -10.17 -9.08 -13.60
C LEU A 159 -10.78 -9.98 -14.68
N PRO A 160 -12.12 -9.93 -14.87
CA PRO A 160 -12.76 -10.63 -15.97
C PRO A 160 -12.11 -10.27 -17.31
N ALA A 161 -11.89 -11.26 -18.18
CA ALA A 161 -11.28 -11.01 -19.49
C ALA A 161 -12.13 -10.09 -20.40
N ASP A 162 -13.41 -9.89 -20.08
CA ASP A 162 -14.33 -8.97 -20.75
C ASP A 162 -14.59 -7.67 -19.98
N ASP A 163 -13.75 -7.35 -18.98
CA ASP A 163 -13.76 -6.06 -18.29
C ASP A 163 -13.53 -4.90 -19.27
N ASP A 164 -14.25 -3.79 -19.06
CA ASP A 164 -14.29 -2.66 -19.99
C ASP A 164 -13.35 -1.49 -19.64
N SER A 165 -12.57 -1.61 -18.55
CA SER A 165 -11.54 -0.63 -18.16
C SER A 165 -10.32 -0.60 -19.08
N GLY A 166 -10.14 -1.62 -19.93
CA GLY A 166 -8.90 -1.85 -20.68
C GLY A 166 -7.93 -2.79 -19.96
N GLN A 167 -8.25 -3.18 -18.73
CA GLN A 167 -7.44 -4.03 -17.85
C GLN A 167 -7.97 -5.48 -17.73
N GLY A 168 -8.69 -5.95 -18.75
CA GLY A 168 -9.32 -7.27 -18.73
C GLY A 168 -8.32 -8.41 -18.66
N GLY A 169 -8.44 -9.25 -17.62
CA GLY A 169 -7.54 -10.38 -17.36
C GLY A 169 -6.36 -10.07 -16.44
N GLU A 170 -6.16 -8.81 -16.07
CA GLU A 170 -5.09 -8.38 -15.18
C GLU A 170 -5.26 -8.94 -13.76
N GLY A 171 -4.17 -9.34 -13.11
CA GLY A 171 -4.21 -9.85 -11.73
C GLY A 171 -3.15 -10.91 -11.42
N MET A 172 -3.16 -11.39 -10.17
CA MET A 172 -2.53 -12.68 -9.85
C MET A 172 -3.51 -13.82 -10.12
N VAL A 173 -3.01 -14.87 -10.76
CA VAL A 173 -3.78 -16.04 -11.14
C VAL A 173 -3.27 -17.24 -10.37
N SER A 174 -4.12 -17.83 -9.52
CA SER A 174 -3.78 -19.10 -8.88
C SER A 174 -3.69 -20.22 -9.93
N VAL A 175 -2.62 -21.03 -9.86
CA VAL A 175 -2.53 -22.28 -10.62
C VAL A 175 -3.54 -23.32 -10.11
N GLU A 176 -4.12 -23.08 -8.93
CA GLU A 176 -5.15 -23.91 -8.34
C GLU A 176 -6.56 -23.39 -8.68
N GLY A 177 -7.35 -24.24 -9.34
CA GLY A 177 -8.73 -23.90 -9.70
C GLY A 177 -9.72 -24.01 -8.53
N GLY A 178 -10.84 -23.28 -8.62
CA GLY A 178 -11.93 -23.34 -7.64
C GLY A 178 -11.50 -22.82 -6.26
N ASN A 179 -11.96 -23.48 -5.19
CA ASN A 179 -11.67 -23.08 -3.81
C ASN A 179 -10.19 -23.18 -3.43
N ALA A 180 -9.43 -24.04 -4.11
CA ALA A 180 -8.03 -24.29 -3.79
C ALA A 180 -7.15 -23.04 -3.97
N ARG A 181 -7.62 -22.01 -4.70
CA ARG A 181 -6.96 -20.70 -4.73
C ARG A 181 -6.76 -20.05 -3.36
N LEU A 182 -7.63 -20.37 -2.39
CA LEU A 182 -7.49 -19.89 -1.02
C LEU A 182 -6.28 -20.51 -0.30
N ASP A 183 -5.64 -21.53 -0.90
CA ASP A 183 -4.39 -22.11 -0.43
C ASP A 183 -3.13 -21.47 -1.04
N SER A 184 -3.27 -20.45 -1.90
CA SER A 184 -2.13 -19.82 -2.60
C SER A 184 -1.19 -19.01 -1.69
N GLY A 185 -1.49 -18.85 -0.40
CA GLY A 185 -0.69 -18.06 0.53
C GLY A 185 -0.89 -16.56 0.30
N GLY A 186 -0.02 -15.71 0.85
CA GLY A 186 -0.02 -14.27 0.59
C GLY A 186 0.79 -13.45 1.61
N MET A 187 1.06 -12.19 1.31
CA MET A 187 1.83 -11.29 2.17
C MET A 187 1.00 -10.07 2.57
N PRO A 188 1.38 -9.33 3.62
CA PRO A 188 0.68 -8.10 4.00
C PRO A 188 0.46 -7.12 2.84
N VAL A 189 1.44 -6.98 1.94
CA VAL A 189 1.38 -6.07 0.78
C VAL A 189 0.21 -6.38 -0.17
N HIS A 190 -0.27 -7.62 -0.23
CA HIS A 190 -1.48 -7.94 -0.99
C HIS A 190 -2.71 -7.18 -0.46
N GLY A 191 -2.77 -6.90 0.84
CA GLY A 191 -3.76 -6.01 1.44
C GLY A 191 -3.67 -4.60 0.87
N THR A 192 -2.46 -4.05 0.79
CA THR A 192 -2.19 -2.73 0.20
C THR A 192 -2.61 -2.67 -1.26
N SER A 193 -2.22 -3.64 -2.10
CA SER A 193 -2.59 -3.65 -3.52
C SER A 193 -4.12 -3.74 -3.70
N LEU A 194 -4.78 -4.62 -2.94
CA LEU A 194 -6.24 -4.77 -3.05
C LEU A 194 -6.99 -3.52 -2.56
N PHE A 195 -6.67 -3.02 -1.36
CA PHE A 195 -7.36 -1.87 -0.78
C PHE A 195 -7.12 -0.58 -1.56
N SER A 196 -5.90 -0.35 -2.02
CA SER A 196 -5.58 0.80 -2.87
C SER A 196 -6.25 0.74 -4.24
N SER A 197 -6.56 -0.46 -4.74
CA SER A 197 -7.34 -0.65 -5.97
C SER A 197 -8.86 -0.64 -5.77
N GLY A 198 -9.32 -0.26 -4.57
CA GLY A 198 -10.74 -0.19 -4.20
C GLY A 198 -11.39 -1.57 -3.98
N ILE A 199 -10.57 -2.61 -3.82
CA ILE A 199 -11.01 -3.99 -3.59
C ILE A 199 -10.98 -4.27 -2.09
N GLY A 200 -12.09 -3.95 -1.43
CA GLY A 200 -12.20 -4.08 0.03
C GLY A 200 -11.60 -2.89 0.78
N PRO A 201 -11.61 -2.93 2.14
CA PRO A 201 -12.17 -4.02 2.93
C PRO A 201 -13.70 -4.04 2.84
N VAL A 202 -14.26 -5.24 3.03
CA VAL A 202 -15.69 -5.46 3.21
C VAL A 202 -15.93 -6.12 4.57
N PRO A 203 -17.10 -5.94 5.18
CA PRO A 203 -17.36 -6.53 6.48
C PRO A 203 -17.58 -8.05 6.38
N GLU A 204 -17.18 -8.77 7.41
CA GLU A 204 -17.25 -10.23 7.51
C GLU A 204 -18.68 -10.76 7.32
N PHE A 205 -19.71 -10.02 7.73
CA PHE A 205 -21.10 -10.46 7.50
C PHE A 205 -21.50 -10.47 6.01
N GLU A 206 -20.89 -9.64 5.16
CA GLU A 206 -21.17 -9.58 3.72
C GLU A 206 -20.50 -10.75 3.00
N VAL A 207 -19.25 -11.04 3.37
CA VAL A 207 -18.46 -12.13 2.79
C VAL A 207 -17.92 -13.06 3.89
N PRO A 208 -18.77 -13.83 4.59
CA PRO A 208 -18.35 -14.59 5.77
C PRO A 208 -17.37 -15.71 5.43
N TYR A 209 -16.41 -15.96 6.31
CA TYR A 209 -15.37 -16.98 6.22
C TYR A 209 -15.93 -18.41 6.32
N ARG A 210 -16.71 -18.80 5.32
CA ARG A 210 -17.32 -20.11 5.13
C ARG A 210 -17.70 -20.29 3.67
N GLY A 211 -17.93 -21.51 3.22
CA GLY A 211 -18.63 -21.69 1.94
C GLY A 211 -20.11 -21.26 2.00
N LYS A 212 -20.71 -21.03 0.84
CA LYS A 212 -22.10 -20.53 0.69
C LYS A 212 -23.11 -21.40 1.42
N GLU A 213 -22.96 -22.73 1.39
CA GLU A 213 -23.83 -23.66 2.10
C GLU A 213 -23.60 -23.67 3.61
N GLY A 214 -22.41 -23.29 4.08
CA GLY A 214 -22.04 -23.29 5.50
C GLY A 214 -21.91 -24.69 6.08
N THR A 215 -21.42 -25.64 5.28
CA THR A 215 -21.22 -27.04 5.68
C THR A 215 -20.12 -27.13 6.74
N ILE A 216 -20.39 -27.79 7.86
CA ILE A 216 -19.46 -27.88 8.99
C ILE A 216 -18.79 -29.26 9.01
N VAL A 217 -17.48 -29.27 9.23
CA VAL A 217 -16.71 -30.47 9.57
C VAL A 217 -16.69 -30.60 11.09
N THR A 218 -17.11 -31.76 11.61
CA THR A 218 -17.12 -32.05 13.04
C THR A 218 -15.86 -32.79 13.47
N GLY A 219 -15.20 -32.30 14.52
CA GLY A 219 -14.12 -32.99 15.22
C GLY A 219 -14.64 -33.90 16.34
N THR A 220 -13.72 -34.57 17.03
CA THR A 220 -14.03 -35.34 18.25
C THR A 220 -13.01 -35.00 19.34
N ASP A 221 -13.48 -34.65 20.53
CA ASP A 221 -12.63 -34.28 21.66
C ASP A 221 -11.91 -35.52 22.25
N ALA A 222 -11.02 -35.30 23.22
CA ALA A 222 -10.29 -36.38 23.90
C ALA A 222 -11.20 -37.36 24.68
N GLN A 223 -12.46 -36.97 24.94
CA GLN A 223 -13.47 -37.77 25.63
C GLN A 223 -14.42 -38.50 24.65
N GLY A 224 -14.27 -38.29 23.34
CA GLY A 224 -15.08 -38.92 22.31
C GLY A 224 -16.36 -38.15 21.96
N ASN A 225 -16.55 -36.92 22.42
CA ASN A 225 -17.72 -36.11 22.07
C ASN A 225 -17.49 -35.35 20.75
N PRO A 226 -18.48 -35.26 19.87
CA PRO A 226 -18.38 -34.46 18.67
C PRO A 226 -18.43 -32.97 18.99
N TYR A 227 -17.68 -32.16 18.23
CA TYR A 227 -17.75 -30.69 18.26
C TYR A 227 -17.65 -30.14 16.84
N ASP A 228 -18.22 -28.96 16.60
CA ASP A 228 -18.10 -28.25 15.33
C ASP A 228 -16.69 -27.67 15.21
N PHE A 229 -15.93 -28.03 14.18
CA PHE A 229 -14.51 -27.71 14.08
C PHE A 229 -14.24 -26.54 13.12
N TYR A 230 -14.53 -26.71 11.83
CA TYR A 230 -14.36 -25.66 10.82
C TYR A 230 -15.33 -25.86 9.64
N TYR A 231 -15.42 -24.87 8.74
CA TYR A 231 -16.24 -24.97 7.54
C TYR A 231 -15.58 -25.81 6.44
N SER A 232 -16.34 -26.72 5.83
CA SER A 232 -15.84 -27.70 4.86
C SER A 232 -15.19 -27.06 3.64
N ARG A 233 -14.04 -27.60 3.22
CA ARG A 233 -13.36 -27.28 1.95
C ARG A 233 -14.20 -27.64 0.72
N ASP A 234 -15.13 -28.59 0.85
CA ASP A 234 -15.96 -29.12 -0.24
C ASP A 234 -17.17 -28.23 -0.58
N ASP A 235 -17.39 -27.16 0.18
CA ASP A 235 -18.47 -26.17 0.00
C ASP A 235 -18.14 -25.21 -1.18
N ASP A 236 -19.04 -24.33 -1.64
CA ASP A 236 -18.70 -23.29 -2.62
C ASP A 236 -18.12 -22.05 -1.91
N TRP A 237 -16.80 -21.84 -2.03
CA TRP A 237 -16.12 -20.69 -1.41
C TRP A 237 -15.96 -19.49 -2.33
N SER A 238 -16.53 -19.53 -3.55
CA SER A 238 -16.45 -18.40 -4.47
C SER A 238 -17.13 -17.15 -3.95
N VAL A 239 -16.48 -16.00 -4.19
CA VAL A 239 -17.04 -14.68 -3.92
C VAL A 239 -17.63 -14.15 -5.23
N ASP A 240 -18.84 -13.60 -5.16
CA ASP A 240 -19.50 -13.04 -6.34
C ASP A 240 -18.76 -11.78 -6.80
N GLU A 241 -18.50 -11.69 -8.12
CA GLU A 241 -17.75 -10.60 -8.74
C GLU A 241 -18.30 -9.20 -8.44
N VAL A 242 -19.62 -9.09 -8.18
CA VAL A 242 -20.29 -7.83 -7.80
C VAL A 242 -19.78 -7.24 -6.48
N LEU A 243 -19.02 -8.02 -5.71
CA LEU A 243 -18.43 -7.62 -4.44
C LEU A 243 -16.97 -7.15 -4.58
N ARG A 244 -16.35 -7.24 -5.77
CA ARG A 244 -14.93 -6.89 -5.97
C ARG A 244 -14.64 -5.46 -5.50
N PHE A 245 -15.24 -4.47 -6.16
CA PHE A 245 -15.02 -3.05 -5.89
C PHE A 245 -15.94 -2.49 -4.79
N GLN A 246 -16.19 -3.28 -3.74
CA GLN A 246 -16.86 -2.78 -2.55
C GLN A 246 -15.82 -2.42 -1.50
N GLN A 247 -15.95 -1.23 -0.93
CA GLN A 247 -15.10 -0.73 0.14
C GLN A 247 -16.02 -0.13 1.21
N MET A 248 -15.93 -0.63 2.44
CA MET A 248 -16.78 -0.17 3.56
C MET A 248 -16.25 1.09 4.24
N ILE A 249 -14.92 1.25 4.21
CA ILE A 249 -14.17 2.41 4.70
C ILE A 249 -13.05 2.64 3.71
N GLU A 250 -12.87 3.89 3.29
CA GLU A 250 -11.85 4.30 2.33
C GLU A 250 -10.43 4.04 2.86
N PHE A 251 -9.59 3.44 2.03
CA PHE A 251 -8.18 3.19 2.35
C PHE A 251 -7.35 4.46 2.10
N GLU A 252 -6.53 4.83 3.08
CA GLU A 252 -5.80 6.10 3.09
C GLU A 252 -4.29 5.91 2.90
N GLU A 253 -3.70 4.98 3.67
CA GLU A 253 -2.26 4.80 3.70
C GLU A 253 -1.89 3.36 4.12
N SER A 254 -0.78 2.85 3.60
CA SER A 254 -0.02 1.81 4.29
C SER A 254 1.40 2.27 4.57
N ALA A 255 1.94 1.84 5.71
CA ALA A 255 3.34 2.00 6.03
C ALA A 255 4.01 0.62 6.08
N GLN A 256 4.90 0.37 5.12
CA GLN A 256 5.82 -0.76 5.08
C GLN A 256 7.07 -0.39 5.86
N LEU A 257 7.33 -1.15 6.92
CA LEU A 257 8.33 -0.87 7.95
C LEU A 257 9.56 -1.76 7.80
N PRO A 258 10.75 -1.31 8.24
CA PRO A 258 11.94 -2.14 8.34
C PRO A 258 11.76 -3.48 9.08
N SER A 259 12.26 -4.57 8.48
CA SER A 259 12.17 -5.92 9.03
C SER A 259 13.21 -6.18 10.14
N PRO A 260 12.82 -6.53 11.38
CA PRO A 260 13.77 -6.91 12.44
C PRO A 260 14.62 -8.14 12.15
N GLY A 261 14.13 -9.08 11.33
CA GLY A 261 14.84 -10.31 10.97
C GLY A 261 16.13 -10.05 10.19
N ASP A 262 16.13 -9.06 9.28
CA ASP A 262 17.28 -8.72 8.43
C ASP A 262 18.51 -8.28 9.23
N TYR A 263 18.27 -7.65 10.39
CA TYR A 263 19.32 -7.25 11.32
C TYR A 263 19.66 -8.37 12.31
N SER A 264 18.65 -9.10 12.79
CA SER A 264 18.84 -10.18 13.77
C SER A 264 19.68 -11.33 13.21
N VAL A 265 19.47 -11.71 11.94
CA VAL A 265 20.21 -12.80 11.26
C VAL A 265 21.70 -12.49 11.12
N THR A 266 22.08 -11.20 11.06
CA THR A 266 23.47 -10.74 11.01
C THR A 266 24.04 -10.38 12.39
N GLU A 267 23.28 -10.64 13.47
CA GLU A 267 23.58 -10.26 14.85
C GLU A 267 23.72 -8.73 15.08
N ASP A 268 23.15 -7.89 14.20
CA ASP A 268 23.06 -6.43 14.41
C ASP A 268 21.86 -6.09 15.32
N TYR A 269 21.98 -6.43 16.60
CA TYR A 269 20.90 -6.20 17.57
C TYR A 269 20.62 -4.71 17.84
N GLU A 270 21.60 -3.82 17.64
CA GLU A 270 21.35 -2.37 17.72
C GLU A 270 20.51 -1.92 16.52
N GLY A 271 20.70 -2.51 15.33
CA GLY A 271 19.83 -2.35 14.17
C GLY A 271 18.43 -2.86 14.41
N ALA A 272 18.32 -4.11 14.89
CA ALA A 272 17.04 -4.72 15.24
C ALA A 272 16.24 -3.88 16.26
N GLU A 273 16.90 -3.33 17.29
CA GLU A 273 16.24 -2.46 18.27
C GLU A 273 15.69 -1.16 17.64
N ARG A 274 16.43 -0.54 16.71
CA ARG A 274 15.95 0.67 15.99
C ARG A 274 14.71 0.39 15.16
N VAL A 275 14.66 -0.75 14.47
CA VAL A 275 13.50 -1.10 13.64
C VAL A 275 12.33 -1.61 14.48
N ASN A 276 12.60 -2.23 15.63
CA ASN A 276 11.57 -2.51 16.62
C ASN A 276 10.92 -1.21 17.14
N ASP A 277 11.69 -0.14 17.34
CA ASP A 277 11.13 1.16 17.74
C ASP A 277 10.15 1.73 16.70
N ALA A 278 10.36 1.49 15.40
CA ALA A 278 9.41 1.89 14.34
C ALA A 278 8.07 1.14 14.47
N ILE A 279 8.11 -0.18 14.71
CA ILE A 279 6.91 -0.99 14.98
C ILE A 279 6.20 -0.48 16.26
N LYS A 280 6.95 -0.18 17.32
CA LYS A 280 6.38 0.36 18.59
C LYS A 280 5.70 1.70 18.39
N GLN A 281 6.25 2.57 17.54
CA GLN A 281 5.64 3.88 17.25
C GLN A 281 4.28 3.71 16.56
N GLN A 282 4.17 2.82 15.58
CA GLN A 282 2.89 2.52 14.93
C GLN A 282 1.86 1.98 15.94
N LEU A 283 2.28 1.07 16.84
CA LEU A 283 1.41 0.57 17.90
C LEU A 283 0.90 1.70 18.82
N LEU A 284 1.74 2.68 19.17
CA LEU A 284 1.32 3.85 19.98
C LEU A 284 0.35 4.77 19.24
N GLU A 285 0.35 4.76 17.92
CA GLU A 285 -0.61 5.48 17.08
C GLU A 285 -1.96 4.74 17.00
N GLY A 286 -2.04 3.50 17.50
CA GLY A 286 -3.23 2.65 17.43
C GLY A 286 -3.21 1.69 16.24
N ARG A 287 -2.11 1.65 15.49
CA ARG A 287 -1.96 0.82 14.28
C ARG A 287 -1.29 -0.50 14.65
N ALA A 288 -2.06 -1.58 14.66
CA ALA A 288 -1.50 -2.92 14.79
C ALA A 288 -0.73 -3.30 13.52
N VAL A 289 0.32 -4.12 13.66
CA VAL A 289 1.30 -4.36 12.59
C VAL A 289 1.20 -5.80 12.08
N ALA A 290 0.82 -6.00 10.82
CA ALA A 290 0.88 -7.31 10.18
C ALA A 290 2.34 -7.66 9.88
N ILE A 291 2.75 -8.89 10.17
CA ILE A 291 4.11 -9.39 9.88
C ILE A 291 4.05 -10.78 9.25
N THR A 292 5.14 -11.18 8.62
CA THR A 292 5.40 -12.58 8.23
C THR A 292 6.62 -13.12 8.95
N PHE A 293 6.62 -14.43 9.24
CA PHE A 293 7.75 -15.11 9.88
C PHE A 293 7.68 -16.63 9.66
N TYR A 294 8.71 -17.36 10.11
CA TYR A 294 8.63 -18.82 10.18
C TYR A 294 8.01 -19.27 11.51
N ALA A 295 6.74 -19.68 11.45
CA ALA A 295 6.02 -20.17 12.61
C ALA A 295 6.29 -21.64 12.92
N ASP A 296 6.37 -21.93 14.21
CA ASP A 296 6.37 -23.29 14.74
C ASP A 296 4.93 -23.74 14.93
N GLN A 297 4.60 -24.94 14.46
CA GLN A 297 3.23 -25.46 14.44
C GLN A 297 2.82 -26.15 15.75
N SER A 298 3.37 -25.72 16.87
CA SER A 298 3.03 -26.26 18.18
C SER A 298 1.55 -26.07 18.51
N ARG A 299 0.96 -27.09 19.14
CA ARG A 299 -0.45 -27.11 19.55
C ARG A 299 -0.56 -27.36 21.05
N PRO A 300 -1.71 -27.10 21.69
CA PRO A 300 -1.89 -27.42 23.10
C PRO A 300 -1.53 -28.89 23.37
N ASN A 301 -0.55 -29.10 24.27
CA ASN A 301 -0.02 -30.42 24.63
C ASN A 301 0.66 -31.21 23.51
N ARG A 302 0.99 -30.60 22.37
CA ARG A 302 1.80 -31.21 21.31
C ARG A 302 2.97 -30.32 20.94
N ILE A 303 4.14 -30.91 21.11
CA ILE A 303 5.43 -30.28 20.95
C ILE A 303 5.98 -30.65 19.57
N THR A 304 6.53 -29.67 18.85
CA THR A 304 7.25 -29.91 17.58
C THR A 304 8.69 -30.31 17.82
N GLU A 305 9.28 -31.03 16.85
CA GLU A 305 10.70 -31.42 16.91
C GLU A 305 11.65 -30.23 16.73
N THR A 306 11.18 -29.15 16.09
CA THR A 306 11.91 -27.89 15.89
C THR A 306 12.21 -27.16 17.19
N GLY A 307 11.22 -27.16 18.10
CA GLY A 307 11.33 -26.58 19.43
C GLY A 307 11.47 -25.06 19.48
N TYR A 308 10.98 -24.35 18.46
CA TYR A 308 11.03 -22.88 18.38
C TYR A 308 9.91 -22.23 19.20
N MET A 309 8.79 -22.91 19.40
CA MET A 309 7.74 -22.49 20.33
C MET A 309 7.87 -23.26 21.65
N ASN A 310 7.80 -22.55 22.77
CA ASN A 310 7.49 -23.17 24.05
C ASN A 310 6.00 -23.53 24.07
N PRO A 311 5.62 -24.81 23.87
CA PRO A 311 4.32 -25.20 23.31
C PRO A 311 3.16 -25.17 24.32
N GLY A 312 3.32 -24.50 25.46
CA GLY A 312 2.15 -24.18 26.27
C GLY A 312 1.45 -25.35 26.98
N ASN A 313 0.82 -25.01 28.10
CA ASN A 313 -0.53 -25.38 28.52
C ASN A 313 -0.94 -24.35 29.59
N ASN A 314 -2.24 -24.16 29.81
CA ASN A 314 -2.80 -23.09 30.64
C ASN A 314 -2.48 -23.19 32.15
N GLU A 315 -1.61 -24.12 32.56
CA GLU A 315 -1.16 -24.30 33.95
C GLU A 315 0.34 -24.01 34.17
N SER A 316 1.21 -24.04 33.14
CA SER A 316 2.66 -24.07 33.38
C SER A 316 3.60 -23.44 32.34
N LYS A 317 3.10 -22.87 31.22
CA LYS A 317 3.96 -22.49 30.08
C LYS A 317 3.52 -21.20 29.38
N THR A 318 4.42 -20.65 28.58
CA THR A 318 4.52 -19.21 28.22
C THR A 318 4.08 -18.84 26.80
N TRP A 319 3.85 -19.83 25.92
CA TRP A 319 3.67 -19.64 24.46
C TRP A 319 4.62 -18.60 23.87
N ALA A 320 5.90 -18.79 24.14
CA ALA A 320 6.97 -17.93 23.66
C ALA A 320 7.63 -18.57 22.44
N HIS A 321 7.67 -17.85 21.33
CA HIS A 321 8.19 -18.28 20.03
C HIS A 321 9.48 -17.55 19.68
N TYR A 322 10.47 -18.32 19.22
CA TYR A 322 11.71 -17.80 18.66
C TYR A 322 12.31 -18.77 17.65
N THR A 323 12.45 -18.34 16.40
CA THR A 323 13.21 -19.01 15.34
C THR A 323 14.62 -18.38 15.22
N PRO A 324 15.68 -19.04 15.75
CA PRO A 324 17.08 -18.62 15.59
C PRO A 324 17.67 -18.96 14.21
N ASP A 325 16.98 -19.75 13.39
CA ASP A 325 17.50 -20.27 12.13
C ASP A 325 17.04 -19.40 10.95
N GLU A 326 17.88 -19.24 9.93
CA GLU A 326 17.51 -18.55 8.68
C GLU A 326 16.64 -19.48 7.83
N LEU A 327 15.32 -19.34 7.98
CA LEU A 327 14.32 -20.18 7.34
C LEU A 327 13.38 -19.33 6.48
N PRO A 328 12.83 -19.89 5.38
CA PRO A 328 11.82 -19.19 4.59
C PRO A 328 10.59 -18.92 5.45
N ILE A 329 9.87 -17.83 5.19
CA ILE A 329 8.62 -17.51 5.89
C ILE A 329 7.56 -18.62 5.70
N SER A 330 6.69 -18.81 6.69
CA SER A 330 5.63 -19.83 6.65
C SER A 330 4.28 -19.40 7.19
N HIS A 331 4.20 -18.25 7.86
CA HIS A 331 2.99 -17.78 8.52
C HIS A 331 2.95 -16.25 8.62
N ALA A 332 1.74 -15.71 8.75
CA ALA A 332 1.49 -14.28 8.93
C ALA A 332 0.57 -14.06 10.13
N VAL A 333 0.86 -13.00 10.89
CA VAL A 333 0.23 -12.69 12.19
C VAL A 333 0.22 -11.17 12.41
N THR A 334 -0.44 -10.70 13.46
CA THR A 334 -0.51 -9.28 13.79
C THR A 334 0.11 -9.00 15.15
N ILE A 335 1.12 -8.13 15.21
CA ILE A 335 1.64 -7.57 16.46
C ILE A 335 0.64 -6.56 17.00
N VAL A 336 0.25 -6.72 18.26
CA VAL A 336 -0.71 -5.84 18.95
C VAL A 336 -0.15 -5.20 20.22
N GLY A 337 1.09 -5.50 20.57
CA GLY A 337 1.73 -4.96 21.77
C GLY A 337 3.15 -5.46 21.94
N TRP A 338 3.79 -5.07 23.04
CA TRP A 338 5.15 -5.46 23.37
C TRP A 338 5.44 -5.42 24.88
N ASP A 339 6.47 -6.16 25.30
CA ASP A 339 7.06 -6.13 26.64
C ASP A 339 8.59 -6.28 26.55
N ASP A 340 9.31 -5.18 26.81
CA ASP A 340 10.78 -5.13 26.80
C ASP A 340 11.42 -5.96 27.92
N ALA A 341 10.67 -6.25 28.99
CA ALA A 341 11.13 -7.04 30.12
C ALA A 341 10.73 -8.52 30.03
N TYR A 342 10.09 -8.95 28.92
CA TYR A 342 9.68 -10.33 28.74
C TYR A 342 10.91 -11.24 28.71
N SER A 343 11.02 -12.12 29.70
CA SER A 343 12.26 -12.86 29.94
C SER A 343 12.57 -13.85 28.83
N LYS A 344 13.81 -13.83 28.35
CA LYS A 344 14.33 -14.83 27.40
C LYS A 344 14.24 -16.29 27.89
N GLU A 345 14.15 -16.47 29.21
CA GLU A 345 14.01 -17.80 29.82
C GLU A 345 12.62 -18.42 29.60
N ASN A 346 11.66 -17.63 29.10
CA ASN A 346 10.34 -18.13 28.70
C ASN A 346 10.38 -18.89 27.37
N PHE A 347 11.40 -18.67 26.55
CA PHE A 347 11.54 -19.27 25.22
C PHE A 347 12.27 -20.60 25.26
N GLY A 348 12.18 -21.31 24.14
CA GLY A 348 12.78 -22.61 23.96
C GLY A 348 11.89 -23.73 24.50
N ASN A 349 11.77 -24.77 23.72
CA ASN A 349 10.98 -25.92 24.06
C ASN A 349 11.70 -26.82 25.10
N PRO A 350 11.07 -27.18 26.23
CA PRO A 350 11.65 -28.10 27.17
C PRO A 350 11.62 -29.54 26.62
N ASP A 351 12.75 -30.25 26.76
CA ASP A 351 12.82 -31.67 26.43
C ASP A 351 11.76 -32.46 27.22
N PRO A 352 10.92 -33.29 26.55
CA PRO A 352 9.79 -33.95 27.20
C PRO A 352 10.20 -35.00 28.24
N VAL A 353 11.47 -35.44 28.25
CA VAL A 353 12.02 -36.44 29.17
C VAL A 353 12.80 -35.79 30.31
N THR A 354 13.66 -34.82 30.01
CA THR A 354 14.57 -34.20 30.99
C THR A 354 14.02 -32.90 31.57
N GLY A 355 13.16 -32.20 30.83
CA GLY A 355 12.68 -30.86 31.16
C GLY A 355 13.71 -29.75 30.94
N GLU A 356 14.88 -30.07 30.38
CA GLU A 356 15.92 -29.08 30.06
C GLU A 356 15.55 -28.34 28.76
N VAL A 357 15.81 -27.03 28.72
CA VAL A 357 15.65 -26.19 27.51
C VAL A 357 17.02 -26.05 26.85
N ASP A 358 17.07 -26.20 25.53
CA ASP A 358 18.30 -25.94 24.76
C ASP A 358 18.58 -24.42 24.73
N PRO A 359 19.69 -23.93 25.30
CA PRO A 359 20.02 -22.51 25.28
C PRO A 359 20.20 -21.94 23.86
N ALA A 360 20.46 -22.78 22.84
CA ALA A 360 20.51 -22.34 21.45
C ALA A 360 19.12 -22.00 20.88
N LYS A 361 18.04 -22.43 21.54
CA LYS A 361 16.64 -22.12 21.19
C LYS A 361 16.06 -21.00 22.06
N GLN A 362 16.91 -20.29 22.81
CA GLN A 362 16.53 -19.08 23.55
C GLN A 362 17.10 -17.84 22.87
N PRO A 363 16.39 -16.71 22.88
CA PRO A 363 16.88 -15.48 22.29
C PRO A 363 18.08 -14.92 23.08
N PRO A 364 18.89 -14.05 22.45
CA PRO A 364 20.07 -13.49 23.09
C PRO A 364 19.73 -12.63 24.32
N MET A 365 18.60 -11.92 24.28
CA MET A 365 18.18 -10.93 25.27
C MET A 365 16.67 -11.02 25.55
N ASP A 366 16.23 -10.34 26.61
CA ASP A 366 14.81 -10.17 26.94
C ASP A 366 14.13 -9.29 25.87
N GLY A 367 12.79 -9.30 25.84
CA GLY A 367 11.98 -8.50 24.93
C GLY A 367 11.13 -9.36 23.98
N ALA A 368 9.83 -9.08 23.93
CA ALA A 368 8.91 -9.81 23.08
C ALA A 368 7.74 -8.94 22.58
N TRP A 369 7.29 -9.25 21.38
CA TRP A 369 6.03 -8.83 20.82
C TRP A 369 4.87 -9.64 21.41
N ILE A 370 3.73 -9.00 21.62
CA ILE A 370 2.44 -9.65 21.88
C ILE A 370 1.74 -9.79 20.53
N VAL A 371 1.42 -11.02 20.15
CA VAL A 371 0.99 -11.34 18.78
C VAL A 371 -0.39 -12.00 18.78
N LYS A 372 -1.30 -11.45 17.98
CA LYS A 372 -2.61 -12.02 17.64
C LYS A 372 -2.45 -13.03 16.51
N ASN A 373 -2.85 -14.28 16.75
CA ASN A 373 -2.80 -15.35 15.75
C ASN A 373 -4.17 -15.55 15.08
N SER A 374 -4.27 -16.53 14.18
CA SER A 374 -5.49 -16.93 13.46
C SER A 374 -5.80 -18.44 13.58
N TRP A 375 -5.32 -19.07 14.67
CA TRP A 375 -5.50 -20.50 14.95
C TRP A 375 -6.60 -20.80 15.99
N GLY A 376 -7.43 -19.80 16.26
CA GLY A 376 -8.59 -19.88 17.13
C GLY A 376 -8.27 -19.71 18.62
N SER A 377 -9.21 -19.11 19.34
CA SER A 377 -9.21 -18.95 20.80
C SER A 377 -10.02 -20.08 21.46
N ASP A 378 -10.31 -19.95 22.75
CA ASP A 378 -11.19 -20.82 23.52
C ASP A 378 -12.69 -20.51 23.29
N ASP A 379 -12.98 -19.54 22.41
CA ASP A 379 -14.33 -19.20 21.97
C ASP A 379 -15.09 -20.40 21.38
N GLY A 380 -16.39 -20.22 21.15
CA GLY A 380 -17.19 -21.18 20.39
C GLY A 380 -16.88 -21.16 18.89
N PHE A 381 -17.34 -22.19 18.18
CA PHE A 381 -17.43 -22.16 16.72
C PHE A 381 -18.12 -20.86 16.24
N PRO A 382 -17.61 -20.19 15.19
CA PRO A 382 -16.59 -20.66 14.24
C PRO A 382 -15.14 -20.32 14.60
N ASN A 383 -14.90 -19.50 15.62
CA ASN A 383 -13.57 -18.97 15.93
C ASN A 383 -12.79 -19.82 16.94
N GLY A 384 -13.47 -20.75 17.60
CA GLY A 384 -12.92 -21.62 18.63
C GLY A 384 -12.03 -22.76 18.15
N TYR A 385 -10.97 -23.02 18.89
CA TYR A 385 -10.23 -24.28 18.90
C TYR A 385 -10.51 -25.04 20.21
N PRO A 386 -10.61 -26.39 20.22
CA PRO A 386 -10.83 -27.15 21.45
C PRO A 386 -9.76 -26.89 22.52
N GLY A 387 -10.18 -26.23 23.61
CA GLY A 387 -9.30 -25.83 24.73
C GLY A 387 -8.54 -24.53 24.49
N GLY A 388 -8.78 -23.85 23.37
CA GLY A 388 -8.10 -22.63 22.93
C GLY A 388 -6.63 -22.83 22.55
N TRP A 389 -6.14 -22.02 21.62
CA TRP A 389 -4.72 -21.97 21.27
C TRP A 389 -4.08 -20.74 21.94
N GLY A 390 -2.79 -20.80 22.29
CA GLY A 390 -2.08 -19.63 22.81
C GLY A 390 -2.23 -19.40 24.31
N ASN A 391 -1.79 -18.23 24.75
CA ASN A 391 -1.79 -17.77 26.15
C ASN A 391 -3.18 -17.81 26.78
N ASP A 392 -3.21 -18.04 28.10
CA ASP A 392 -4.41 -17.92 28.95
C ASP A 392 -4.18 -16.72 29.87
N ASP A 393 -4.33 -15.51 29.32
CA ASP A 393 -4.06 -14.27 30.02
C ASP A 393 -5.17 -13.97 31.05
N ASP A 394 -6.38 -14.49 30.84
CA ASP A 394 -7.54 -14.29 31.74
C ASP A 394 -7.68 -15.34 32.86
N GLY A 395 -6.97 -16.47 32.74
CA GLY A 395 -6.85 -17.54 33.72
C GLY A 395 -8.08 -18.46 33.80
N ASP A 396 -8.89 -18.53 32.76
CA ASP A 396 -10.11 -19.33 32.73
C ASP A 396 -9.87 -20.81 32.36
N GLY A 397 -8.64 -21.12 31.91
CA GLY A 397 -8.21 -22.45 31.51
C GLY A 397 -8.33 -22.72 30.02
N GLY A 398 -8.72 -21.74 29.19
CA GLY A 398 -8.72 -21.71 27.73
C GLY A 398 -7.59 -20.83 27.16
N GLY A 399 -7.15 -21.07 25.93
CA GLY A 399 -6.17 -20.22 25.25
C GLY A 399 -6.84 -19.11 24.43
N ASP A 400 -6.42 -17.86 24.62
CA ASP A 400 -7.00 -16.63 24.05
C ASP A 400 -6.63 -16.37 22.57
N GLY A 401 -5.77 -17.20 21.98
CA GLY A 401 -5.30 -17.05 20.61
C GLY A 401 -4.08 -16.13 20.42
N TYR A 402 -3.46 -15.68 21.52
CA TYR A 402 -2.27 -14.83 21.53
C TYR A 402 -1.00 -15.59 21.92
N PHE A 403 0.17 -15.07 21.54
CA PHE A 403 1.46 -15.63 21.96
C PHE A 403 2.53 -14.53 22.02
N TYR A 404 3.69 -14.85 22.61
CA TYR A 404 4.84 -13.95 22.64
C TYR A 404 5.83 -14.33 21.54
N LEU A 405 6.26 -13.36 20.73
CA LEU A 405 7.29 -13.55 19.70
C LEU A 405 8.53 -12.74 20.08
N SER A 406 9.70 -13.38 20.12
CA SER A 406 10.96 -12.70 20.44
C SER A 406 11.22 -11.54 19.47
N TYR A 407 11.68 -10.40 19.98
CA TYR A 407 12.21 -9.29 19.17
C TYR A 407 13.35 -9.70 18.23
N TRP A 408 14.04 -10.77 18.59
CA TRP A 408 15.30 -11.21 18.00
C TRP A 408 15.11 -12.35 17.00
N ASP A 409 13.88 -12.69 16.64
CA ASP A 409 13.58 -13.74 15.67
C ASP A 409 14.16 -13.39 14.29
N ASN A 410 14.92 -14.33 13.71
CA ASN A 410 15.67 -14.11 12.48
C ASN A 410 14.80 -14.12 11.21
N THR A 411 13.51 -14.43 11.35
CA THR A 411 12.61 -14.65 10.22
C THR A 411 11.49 -13.62 10.12
N ILE A 412 11.39 -12.67 11.06
CA ILE A 412 10.40 -11.59 10.99
C ILE A 412 10.72 -10.69 9.79
N THR A 413 9.78 -10.61 8.86
CA THR A 413 9.88 -9.76 7.68
C THR A 413 8.52 -9.24 7.22
N LYS A 414 8.53 -8.23 6.35
CA LYS A 414 7.36 -7.53 5.81
C LYS A 414 6.43 -6.96 6.89
N PRO A 415 6.93 -6.22 7.90
CA PRO A 415 6.04 -5.52 8.81
C PRO A 415 5.31 -4.40 8.08
N GLU A 416 3.99 -4.38 8.20
CA GLU A 416 3.14 -3.42 7.50
C GLU A 416 1.94 -3.02 8.35
N THR A 417 1.55 -1.75 8.21
CA THR A 417 0.35 -1.17 8.84
C THR A 417 -0.57 -0.59 7.79
N PHE A 418 -1.84 -0.47 8.14
CA PHE A 418 -2.91 0.00 7.27
C PHE A 418 -3.67 1.11 7.98
N ASP A 419 -3.93 2.20 7.29
CA ASP A 419 -4.72 3.32 7.78
C ASP A 419 -5.90 3.62 6.85
N PHE A 420 -6.98 4.10 7.47
CA PHE A 420 -8.28 4.24 6.83
C PHE A 420 -8.91 5.57 7.22
N ALA A 421 -9.47 6.23 6.20
CA ALA A 421 -10.22 7.47 6.35
C ALA A 421 -11.59 7.16 6.98
N VAL A 422 -11.64 6.99 8.30
CA VAL A 422 -12.83 6.55 9.06
C VAL A 422 -14.01 7.51 8.93
N GLU A 423 -13.79 8.78 8.60
CA GLU A 423 -14.83 9.76 8.29
C GLU A 423 -15.64 9.42 7.03
N SER A 424 -15.10 8.60 6.13
CA SER A 424 -15.83 8.12 4.94
C SER A 424 -17.14 7.41 5.30
N VAL A 425 -17.26 6.81 6.49
CA VAL A 425 -18.51 6.18 6.97
C VAL A 425 -19.65 7.18 7.21
N GLN A 426 -19.33 8.46 7.37
CA GLN A 426 -20.31 9.52 7.61
C GLN A 426 -20.87 10.09 6.30
N SER A 427 -20.21 9.82 5.18
CA SER A 427 -20.61 10.28 3.85
C SER A 427 -21.62 9.30 3.24
N GLU A 428 -22.91 9.63 3.33
CA GLU A 428 -23.97 8.80 2.71
C GLU A 428 -24.01 8.92 1.17
N ASP A 429 -23.25 9.86 0.58
CA ASP A 429 -23.43 10.32 -0.81
C ASP A 429 -22.17 10.19 -1.71
N GLU A 430 -20.97 9.96 -1.18
CA GLU A 430 -19.74 9.98 -1.99
C GLU A 430 -19.45 8.62 -2.65
N ARG A 431 -19.99 8.45 -3.86
CA ARG A 431 -19.35 7.59 -4.85
C ARG A 431 -18.18 8.38 -5.43
N TYR A 432 -16.99 7.83 -5.32
CA TYR A 432 -15.80 8.35 -6.00
C TYR A 432 -15.39 7.42 -7.15
N PHE A 433 -14.66 7.98 -8.09
CA PHE A 433 -13.99 7.31 -9.19
C PHE A 433 -12.53 7.15 -8.80
N VAL A 434 -11.96 5.98 -9.02
CA VAL A 434 -10.53 5.74 -8.91
C VAL A 434 -9.96 5.62 -10.32
N HIS A 435 -9.15 6.59 -10.72
CA HIS A 435 -8.36 6.55 -11.95
C HIS A 435 -7.08 5.79 -11.68
N GLN A 436 -6.97 4.58 -12.25
CA GLN A 436 -5.88 3.64 -11.98
C GLN A 436 -5.74 2.62 -13.12
N TYR A 437 -4.57 1.98 -13.18
CA TYR A 437 -4.25 0.91 -14.14
C TYR A 437 -3.56 -0.30 -13.50
N ASP A 438 -3.37 -0.27 -12.19
CA ASP A 438 -2.59 -1.24 -11.40
C ASP A 438 -3.54 -2.12 -10.55
N TYR A 439 -4.14 -3.12 -11.18
CA TYR A 439 -5.02 -4.10 -10.53
C TYR A 439 -4.31 -5.43 -10.22
N MET A 440 -3.06 -5.62 -10.64
CA MET A 440 -2.25 -6.79 -10.32
C MET A 440 -1.75 -6.73 -8.87
N PRO A 441 -2.25 -7.58 -7.94
CA PRO A 441 -1.75 -7.54 -6.58
C PRO A 441 -0.27 -7.90 -6.55
N SER A 442 0.53 -7.13 -5.84
CA SER A 442 1.99 -7.14 -5.94
C SER A 442 2.59 -8.36 -5.21
N PRO A 443 3.15 -9.37 -5.90
CA PRO A 443 3.93 -10.40 -5.22
C PRO A 443 5.35 -9.90 -4.89
N SER A 444 5.80 -8.85 -5.58
CA SER A 444 7.07 -8.18 -5.41
C SER A 444 6.98 -6.78 -6.03
N VAL A 445 7.48 -5.78 -5.31
CA VAL A 445 7.61 -4.42 -5.82
C VAL A 445 9.02 -4.28 -6.38
N ALA A 446 9.17 -3.74 -7.58
CA ALA A 446 10.46 -3.42 -8.18
C ALA A 446 10.67 -1.90 -8.18
N ALA A 447 11.92 -1.45 -8.17
CA ALA A 447 12.23 -0.03 -8.28
C ALA A 447 13.47 0.22 -9.16
N SER A 448 13.32 1.08 -10.16
CA SER A 448 14.45 1.71 -10.84
C SER A 448 14.97 2.86 -9.99
N SER A 449 16.29 2.98 -9.82
CA SER A 449 16.89 4.07 -9.04
C SER A 449 18.03 4.78 -9.77
N SER A 450 18.16 6.09 -9.52
CA SER A 450 19.23 6.89 -10.14
C SER A 450 19.58 8.12 -9.30
N SER A 451 20.82 8.59 -9.42
CA SER A 451 21.21 9.92 -8.91
C SER A 451 20.67 11.08 -9.76
N SER A 452 20.23 10.77 -10.98
CA SER A 452 19.54 11.71 -11.89
C SER A 452 18.03 11.60 -11.69
N ARG A 453 17.29 12.66 -12.02
CA ARG A 453 15.83 12.70 -11.90
C ARG A 453 15.20 11.53 -12.67
N ILE A 454 14.32 10.79 -11.99
CA ILE A 454 13.35 9.89 -12.61
C ILE A 454 11.97 10.45 -12.30
N SER A 455 11.03 10.38 -13.23
CA SER A 455 9.62 10.69 -12.98
C SER A 455 8.74 9.66 -13.65
N MET A 456 7.61 9.36 -13.03
CA MET A 456 6.60 8.42 -13.49
C MET A 456 5.36 9.19 -13.88
N ALA A 457 4.57 8.70 -14.82
CA ALA A 457 3.28 9.32 -15.13
C ALA A 457 2.26 8.29 -15.60
N ASN A 458 1.00 8.48 -15.19
CA ASN A 458 -0.15 7.83 -15.81
C ASN A 458 -1.03 8.86 -16.49
N VAL A 459 -1.64 8.48 -17.61
CA VAL A 459 -2.55 9.30 -18.41
C VAL A 459 -3.94 8.68 -18.38
N PHE A 460 -4.89 9.39 -17.79
CA PHE A 460 -6.26 8.94 -17.59
C PHE A 460 -7.25 9.68 -18.49
N THR A 461 -8.48 9.16 -18.56
CA THR A 461 -9.61 9.83 -19.20
C THR A 461 -10.79 9.85 -18.23
N ALA A 462 -11.34 11.03 -17.97
CA ALA A 462 -12.51 11.19 -17.12
C ALA A 462 -13.73 10.46 -17.73
N SER A 463 -14.32 9.52 -16.98
CA SER A 463 -15.48 8.74 -17.44
C SER A 463 -16.82 9.48 -17.28
N GLY A 464 -16.80 10.56 -16.50
CA GLY A 464 -17.92 11.44 -16.22
C GLY A 464 -17.40 12.80 -15.76
N ALA A 465 -18.30 13.74 -15.49
CA ALA A 465 -17.91 14.99 -14.84
C ALA A 465 -17.56 14.71 -13.37
N GLU A 466 -16.38 15.13 -12.93
CA GLU A 466 -15.85 14.83 -11.61
C GLU A 466 -14.88 15.91 -11.09
N THR A 467 -14.76 16.03 -9.77
CA THR A 467 -13.74 16.86 -9.12
C THR A 467 -12.65 15.97 -8.53
N ILE A 468 -11.41 16.11 -9.01
CA ILE A 468 -10.26 15.41 -8.43
C ILE A 468 -9.87 16.10 -7.12
N ARG A 469 -9.87 15.34 -6.03
CA ARG A 469 -9.57 15.85 -4.67
C ARG A 469 -8.42 15.12 -3.99
N LYS A 470 -8.00 13.96 -4.49
CA LYS A 470 -6.92 13.19 -3.88
C LYS A 470 -6.07 12.51 -4.94
N LEU A 471 -4.77 12.50 -4.72
CA LEU A 471 -3.78 11.80 -5.55
C LEU A 471 -3.12 10.72 -4.71
N ALA A 472 -2.59 9.69 -5.34
CA ALA A 472 -1.87 8.64 -4.61
C ALA A 472 -0.68 8.11 -5.40
N CYS A 473 0.31 7.63 -4.65
CA CYS A 473 1.42 6.85 -5.19
C CYS A 473 1.94 5.83 -4.18
N GLU A 474 2.68 4.83 -4.66
CA GLU A 474 3.46 3.94 -3.81
C GLU A 474 4.95 4.33 -3.75
N THR A 475 5.54 4.36 -2.55
CA THR A 475 6.97 4.57 -2.34
C THR A 475 7.64 3.31 -1.78
N THR A 476 8.85 3.00 -2.26
CA THR A 476 9.61 1.80 -1.84
C THR A 476 10.65 2.10 -0.77
N ARG A 477 10.79 3.37 -0.35
CA ARG A 477 11.79 3.79 0.63
C ARG A 477 11.22 4.78 1.64
N PRO A 478 11.68 4.70 2.90
CA PRO A 478 11.35 5.69 3.90
C PRO A 478 11.97 7.05 3.56
N ASN A 479 11.46 8.12 4.17
CA ASN A 479 11.89 9.50 3.95
C ASN A 479 11.93 9.89 2.47
N THR A 480 10.87 9.50 1.74
CA THR A 480 10.71 9.79 0.32
C THR A 480 9.84 11.02 0.16
N GLN A 481 10.39 12.03 -0.49
CA GLN A 481 9.63 13.17 -0.98
C GLN A 481 9.00 12.82 -2.32
N ALA A 482 7.67 12.92 -2.41
CA ALA A 482 6.90 12.75 -3.63
C ALA A 482 6.37 14.11 -4.09
N THR A 483 6.71 14.49 -5.32
CA THR A 483 6.14 15.67 -5.99
C THR A 483 5.17 15.20 -7.07
N PHE A 484 3.91 15.63 -6.95
CA PHE A 484 2.85 15.39 -7.92
C PHE A 484 2.66 16.62 -8.79
N GLU A 485 2.56 16.42 -10.10
CA GLU A 485 2.22 17.44 -11.09
C GLU A 485 1.08 16.91 -11.97
N VAL A 486 -0.04 17.63 -12.04
CA VAL A 486 -1.21 17.21 -12.83
C VAL A 486 -1.38 18.10 -14.05
N TYR A 487 -1.61 17.50 -15.23
CA TYR A 487 -1.80 18.22 -16.49
C TYR A 487 -3.13 17.84 -17.16
N LEU A 488 -3.91 18.84 -17.58
CA LEU A 488 -5.00 18.67 -18.55
C LEU A 488 -4.38 18.61 -19.95
N LEU A 489 -4.54 17.49 -20.64
CA LEU A 489 -3.84 17.24 -21.90
C LEU A 489 -4.54 17.89 -23.10
N ASP A 490 -3.73 18.46 -24.00
CA ASP A 490 -4.23 19.03 -25.26
C ASP A 490 -4.85 17.94 -26.17
N GLU A 491 -5.75 18.34 -27.07
CA GLU A 491 -6.28 17.43 -28.09
C GLU A 491 -5.14 16.87 -28.95
N GLY A 492 -4.96 15.54 -28.91
CA GLY A 492 -3.90 14.84 -29.64
C GLY A 492 -2.54 14.81 -28.93
N ALA A 493 -2.46 15.23 -27.66
CA ALA A 493 -1.28 15.04 -26.83
C ALA A 493 -0.84 13.57 -26.79
N THR A 494 0.46 13.37 -26.95
CA THR A 494 1.13 12.06 -26.96
C THR A 494 2.06 11.85 -25.78
N LEU A 495 2.42 12.94 -25.08
CA LEU A 495 3.26 12.92 -23.89
C LEU A 495 2.46 13.41 -22.67
N PRO A 496 2.82 12.97 -21.46
CA PRO A 496 2.06 13.28 -20.25
C PRO A 496 2.16 14.75 -19.80
N ASP A 497 3.07 15.56 -20.37
CA ASP A 497 3.24 16.98 -20.02
C ASP A 497 2.86 17.94 -21.17
N GLU A 498 2.22 17.43 -22.23
CA GLU A 498 1.68 18.23 -23.34
C GLU A 498 0.30 18.81 -23.01
N GLY A 499 0.25 19.79 -22.11
CA GLY A 499 -1.01 20.38 -21.70
C GLY A 499 -0.91 21.52 -20.68
N LEU A 500 -2.06 21.87 -20.11
CA LEU A 500 -2.17 22.86 -19.05
C LEU A 500 -1.92 22.20 -17.69
N LYS A 501 -0.89 22.66 -16.96
CA LYS A 501 -0.68 22.26 -15.57
C LYS A 501 -1.83 22.75 -14.69
N LEU A 502 -2.54 21.83 -14.04
CA LEU A 502 -3.69 22.09 -13.17
C LEU A 502 -3.26 22.22 -11.70
N ALA A 503 -2.38 21.32 -11.24
CA ALA A 503 -1.98 21.25 -9.84
C ALA A 503 -0.50 20.86 -9.68
N GLU A 504 0.07 21.28 -8.54
CA GLU A 504 1.36 20.82 -8.02
C GLU A 504 1.22 20.65 -6.51
N VAL A 505 1.61 19.47 -6.00
CA VAL A 505 1.68 19.20 -4.56
C VAL A 505 2.93 18.40 -4.26
N GLU A 506 3.53 18.66 -3.11
CA GLU A 506 4.73 17.97 -2.65
C GLU A 506 4.48 17.52 -1.21
N GLU A 507 4.67 16.24 -0.96
CA GLU A 507 4.59 15.65 0.38
C GLU A 507 5.81 14.77 0.65
N THR A 508 6.12 14.56 1.93
CA THR A 508 7.23 13.69 2.35
C THR A 508 6.72 12.61 3.27
N PHE A 509 6.92 11.36 2.86
CA PHE A 509 6.47 10.19 3.59
C PHE A 509 7.60 9.61 4.42
N GLU A 510 7.31 9.33 5.69
CA GLU A 510 8.29 8.79 6.64
C GLU A 510 8.65 7.35 6.30
N TRP A 511 7.66 6.55 5.92
CA TRP A 511 7.79 5.13 5.59
C TRP A 511 7.56 4.88 4.10
N GLY A 512 7.99 3.71 3.62
CA GLY A 512 7.52 3.20 2.33
C GLY A 512 6.08 2.72 2.44
N GLY A 513 5.45 2.42 1.31
CA GLY A 513 4.07 1.93 1.23
C GLY A 513 3.20 2.77 0.30
N PHE A 514 1.89 2.58 0.40
CA PHE A 514 0.92 3.33 -0.38
C PHE A 514 0.53 4.60 0.35
N HIS A 515 0.55 5.74 -0.34
CA HIS A 515 0.20 7.02 0.27
C HIS A 515 -0.81 7.78 -0.58
N THR A 516 -1.75 8.43 0.11
CA THR A 516 -2.66 9.39 -0.49
C THR A 516 -2.30 10.82 -0.06
N VAL A 517 -2.62 11.77 -0.93
CA VAL A 517 -2.43 13.21 -0.70
C VAL A 517 -3.73 13.92 -1.03
N GLU A 518 -4.37 14.48 -0.02
CA GLU A 518 -5.53 15.36 -0.20
C GLU A 518 -5.10 16.69 -0.84
N LEU A 519 -5.85 17.10 -1.85
CA LEU A 519 -5.71 18.39 -2.51
C LEU A 519 -6.54 19.42 -1.75
N THR A 520 -5.94 20.58 -1.46
CA THR A 520 -6.70 21.72 -0.93
C THR A 520 -7.75 22.22 -1.95
N ASP A 521 -8.75 22.99 -1.50
CA ASP A 521 -9.74 23.63 -2.38
C ASP A 521 -9.12 24.44 -3.55
N GLU A 522 -7.89 24.94 -3.38
CA GLU A 522 -7.15 25.68 -4.41
C GLU A 522 -6.41 24.77 -5.39
N GLN A 523 -6.10 23.53 -4.99
CA GLN A 523 -5.41 22.52 -5.78
C GLN A 523 -6.37 21.51 -6.44
N SER A 524 -7.57 21.32 -5.89
CA SER A 524 -8.61 20.49 -6.51
C SER A 524 -9.05 21.11 -7.84
N PHE A 525 -9.44 20.27 -8.79
CA PHE A 525 -9.87 20.68 -10.12
C PHE A 525 -10.98 19.79 -10.64
N THR A 526 -11.82 20.34 -11.53
CA THR A 526 -12.94 19.60 -12.14
C THR A 526 -12.61 19.23 -13.57
N LEU A 527 -12.95 18.00 -13.94
CA LEU A 527 -12.86 17.44 -15.28
C LEU A 527 -14.25 17.21 -15.84
N ASP A 528 -14.40 17.42 -17.14
CA ASP A 528 -15.56 16.99 -17.91
C ASP A 528 -15.38 15.56 -18.44
N GLU A 529 -16.50 14.87 -18.68
CA GLU A 529 -16.51 13.57 -19.35
C GLU A 529 -15.71 13.61 -20.66
N GLY A 530 -14.74 12.70 -20.77
CA GLY A 530 -13.87 12.54 -21.93
C GLY A 530 -12.60 13.40 -21.92
N GLU A 531 -12.42 14.30 -20.94
CA GLU A 531 -11.16 15.01 -20.79
C GLU A 531 -10.03 14.06 -20.37
N ARG A 532 -8.86 14.23 -21.01
CA ARG A 532 -7.66 13.48 -20.67
C ARG A 532 -6.80 14.30 -19.74
N PHE A 533 -6.30 13.67 -18.68
CA PHE A 533 -5.36 14.30 -17.77
C PHE A 533 -4.24 13.32 -17.42
N SER A 534 -3.10 13.85 -17.01
CA SER A 534 -2.00 13.05 -16.50
C SER A 534 -1.70 13.39 -15.05
N VAL A 535 -1.16 12.41 -14.33
CA VAL A 535 -0.56 12.60 -13.02
C VAL A 535 0.90 12.17 -13.12
N VAL A 536 1.80 13.15 -13.00
CA VAL A 536 3.25 12.93 -12.98
C VAL A 536 3.71 12.89 -11.53
N VAL A 537 4.47 11.86 -11.15
CA VAL A 537 5.04 11.68 -9.81
C VAL A 537 6.56 11.63 -9.91
N THR A 538 7.24 12.47 -9.12
CA THR A 538 8.70 12.42 -8.94
C THR A 538 8.98 12.03 -7.50
N GLN A 539 9.64 10.88 -7.29
CA GLN A 539 10.00 10.40 -5.96
C GLN A 539 11.50 10.57 -5.72
N LYS A 540 11.86 11.16 -4.59
CA LYS A 540 13.24 11.37 -4.19
C LYS A 540 13.46 10.97 -2.73
N CYS A 541 14.33 9.99 -2.53
CA CYS A 541 14.82 9.62 -1.21
C CYS A 541 15.68 10.77 -0.66
N LEU A 542 15.26 11.40 0.44
CA LEU A 542 15.99 12.55 1.00
C LEU A 542 17.27 12.15 1.75
N ASP A 543 17.38 10.86 2.09
CA ASP A 543 18.50 10.28 2.83
C ASP A 543 19.80 10.25 2.00
N ASP A 544 19.70 9.83 0.73
CA ASP A 544 20.85 9.74 -0.19
C ASP A 544 20.72 10.66 -1.43
N GLY A 545 19.55 11.26 -1.64
CA GLY A 545 19.24 12.16 -2.75
C GLY A 545 18.94 11.45 -4.07
N SER A 546 18.80 10.12 -4.06
CA SER A 546 18.45 9.32 -5.24
C SER A 546 16.96 9.40 -5.57
N TYR A 547 16.64 9.19 -6.84
CA TYR A 547 15.29 9.15 -7.37
C TYR A 547 14.87 7.72 -7.65
N HIS A 548 13.58 7.45 -7.47
CA HIS A 548 13.00 6.13 -7.62
C HIS A 548 11.78 6.16 -8.55
N ALA A 549 11.60 5.08 -9.30
CA ALA A 549 10.35 4.74 -9.96
C ALA A 549 9.99 3.30 -9.60
N SER A 550 8.91 3.14 -8.84
CA SER A 550 8.42 1.85 -8.34
C SER A 550 7.36 1.29 -9.28
N TYR A 551 7.32 -0.02 -9.43
CA TYR A 551 6.30 -0.74 -10.21
C TYR A 551 6.20 -2.18 -9.74
N ASP A 552 5.03 -2.78 -9.89
CA ASP A 552 4.80 -4.16 -9.49
C ASP A 552 5.34 -5.13 -10.52
N SER A 553 5.86 -6.26 -10.03
CA SER A 553 6.43 -7.29 -10.88
C SER A 553 6.19 -8.69 -10.32
N GLY A 554 6.13 -9.67 -11.20
CA GLY A 554 5.89 -11.05 -10.81
C GLY A 554 6.30 -12.07 -11.87
N TRP A 555 6.18 -13.35 -11.52
CA TRP A 555 6.47 -14.43 -12.45
C TRP A 555 5.33 -14.59 -13.46
N SER A 556 5.67 -14.62 -14.75
CA SER A 556 4.74 -15.07 -15.80
C SER A 556 4.43 -16.57 -15.66
N GLU A 557 3.32 -17.03 -16.27
CA GLU A 557 2.98 -18.47 -16.34
C GLU A 557 4.14 -19.28 -16.96
N ALA A 558 4.75 -18.76 -18.03
CA ALA A 558 5.86 -19.42 -18.72
C ALA A 558 7.10 -19.58 -17.84
N SER A 559 7.36 -18.63 -16.93
CA SER A 559 8.49 -18.72 -15.99
C SER A 559 8.31 -19.81 -14.95
N LEU A 560 7.08 -20.10 -14.52
CA LEU A 560 6.83 -21.19 -13.57
C LEU A 560 7.21 -22.55 -14.15
N GLU A 561 6.91 -22.79 -15.43
CA GLU A 561 7.31 -24.04 -16.11
C GLU A 561 8.83 -24.20 -16.16
N VAL A 562 9.55 -23.11 -16.44
CA VAL A 562 11.02 -23.09 -16.46
C VAL A 562 11.58 -23.35 -15.07
N LEU A 563 10.99 -22.75 -14.03
CA LEU A 563 11.40 -22.92 -12.64
C LEU A 563 11.20 -24.36 -12.15
N GLU A 564 10.05 -24.97 -12.46
CA GLU A 564 9.80 -26.39 -12.14
C GLU A 564 10.87 -27.29 -12.76
N GLN A 565 11.21 -27.05 -14.03
CA GLN A 565 12.25 -27.83 -14.71
C GLN A 565 13.61 -27.64 -14.03
N GLN A 566 13.99 -26.42 -13.67
CA GLN A 566 15.25 -26.14 -12.98
C GLN A 566 15.33 -26.84 -11.62
N TYR A 567 14.27 -26.75 -10.81
CA TYR A 567 14.22 -27.43 -9.52
C TYR A 567 14.24 -28.95 -9.65
N ARG A 568 13.54 -29.50 -10.65
CA ARG A 568 13.61 -30.91 -10.98
C ARG A 568 15.05 -31.33 -11.31
N GLU A 569 15.74 -30.59 -12.18
CA GLU A 569 17.13 -30.88 -12.55
C GLU A 569 18.09 -30.79 -11.37
N GLN A 570 17.85 -29.84 -10.46
CA GLN A 570 18.73 -29.59 -9.33
C GLN A 570 18.51 -30.56 -8.16
N TYR A 571 17.26 -30.89 -7.83
CA TYR A 571 16.93 -31.52 -6.56
C TYR A 571 16.17 -32.85 -6.64
N TYR A 572 15.68 -33.25 -7.81
CA TYR A 572 14.84 -34.44 -7.91
C TYR A 572 15.59 -35.69 -7.44
N ASP A 573 16.84 -35.88 -7.86
CA ASP A 573 17.61 -37.08 -7.52
C ASP A 573 17.85 -37.22 -6.02
N GLU A 574 18.20 -36.12 -5.34
CA GLU A 574 18.41 -36.10 -3.88
C GLU A 574 17.11 -36.41 -3.11
N ARG A 575 16.02 -35.75 -3.49
CA ARG A 575 14.70 -35.98 -2.89
C ARG A 575 14.22 -37.40 -3.14
N TYR A 576 14.38 -37.90 -4.36
CA TYR A 576 14.03 -39.27 -4.73
C TYR A 576 14.78 -40.30 -3.87
N GLN A 577 16.10 -40.16 -3.68
CA GLN A 577 16.85 -41.08 -2.82
C GLN A 577 16.35 -41.03 -1.37
N THR A 578 16.12 -39.84 -0.84
CA THR A 578 15.61 -39.64 0.53
C THR A 578 14.25 -40.33 0.70
N TYR A 579 13.32 -40.13 -0.23
CA TYR A 579 12.01 -40.75 -0.17
C TYR A 579 12.04 -42.25 -0.48
N LEU A 580 13.00 -42.73 -1.25
CA LEU A 580 13.21 -44.15 -1.50
C LEU A 580 13.64 -44.89 -0.24
N GLU A 581 14.57 -44.32 0.53
CA GLU A 581 14.97 -44.86 1.83
C GLU A 581 13.77 -44.90 2.78
N ALA A 582 13.06 -43.78 2.94
CA ALA A 582 11.89 -43.71 3.82
C ALA A 582 10.76 -44.66 3.41
N ALA A 583 10.47 -44.80 2.11
CA ALA A 583 9.45 -45.72 1.61
C ALA A 583 9.87 -47.19 1.82
N THR A 584 11.16 -47.50 1.64
CA THR A 584 11.70 -48.85 1.89
C THR A 584 11.60 -49.20 3.38
N ASP A 585 11.95 -48.27 4.27
CA ASP A 585 11.84 -48.46 5.71
C ASP A 585 10.38 -48.62 6.16
N ALA A 586 9.44 -47.86 5.59
CA ALA A 586 8.02 -48.01 5.87
C ALA A 586 7.49 -49.40 5.47
N LEU A 587 7.86 -49.90 4.29
CA LEU A 587 7.53 -51.26 3.85
C LEU A 587 8.19 -52.32 4.73
N TRP A 588 9.43 -52.08 5.18
CA TRP A 588 10.12 -52.97 6.11
C TRP A 588 9.38 -53.06 7.45
N VAL A 589 8.99 -51.92 8.03
CA VAL A 589 8.23 -51.86 9.30
C VAL A 589 6.90 -52.58 9.16
N GLN A 590 6.16 -52.30 8.08
CA GLN A 590 4.90 -52.98 7.80
C GLN A 590 5.08 -54.50 7.72
N ALA A 591 6.03 -54.98 6.92
CA ALA A 591 6.28 -56.40 6.75
C ALA A 591 6.72 -57.09 8.06
N ARG A 592 7.52 -56.41 8.89
CA ARG A 592 7.90 -56.88 10.22
C ARG A 592 6.68 -57.02 11.13
N ASP A 593 5.84 -56.00 11.18
CA ASP A 593 4.68 -55.95 12.08
C ASP A 593 3.62 -56.98 11.66
N GLU A 594 3.37 -57.14 10.35
CA GLU A 594 2.53 -58.21 9.81
C GLU A 594 3.06 -59.61 10.17
N ALA A 595 4.38 -59.82 10.06
CA ALA A 595 5.02 -61.08 10.43
C ALA A 595 4.92 -61.35 11.94
N PHE A 596 5.05 -60.33 12.78
CA PHE A 596 4.88 -60.43 14.23
C PHE A 596 3.42 -60.75 14.60
N GLN A 597 2.45 -60.06 13.98
CA GLN A 597 1.02 -60.34 14.16
C GLN A 597 0.65 -61.76 13.70
N ALA A 598 1.36 -62.31 12.70
CA ALA A 598 1.22 -63.70 12.26
C ALA A 598 1.84 -64.73 13.22
N GLY A 599 2.40 -64.30 14.36
CA GLY A 599 2.91 -65.16 15.43
C GLY A 599 4.38 -65.57 15.29
N LYS A 600 5.17 -64.91 14.42
CA LYS A 600 6.61 -65.12 14.33
C LYS A 600 7.35 -64.49 15.52
N THR A 601 8.52 -65.02 15.85
CA THR A 601 9.43 -64.36 16.80
C THR A 601 10.02 -63.08 16.19
N GLU A 602 10.53 -62.17 17.02
CA GLU A 602 11.12 -60.90 16.58
C GLU A 602 12.24 -61.10 15.54
N ALA A 603 13.12 -62.08 15.74
CA ALA A 603 14.18 -62.41 14.79
C ALA A 603 13.62 -62.91 13.44
N GLU A 604 12.59 -63.76 13.47
CA GLU A 604 11.94 -64.29 12.26
C GLU A 604 11.11 -63.22 11.52
N ALA A 605 10.59 -62.22 12.24
CA ALA A 605 9.91 -61.06 11.67
C ALA A 605 10.89 -60.12 10.97
N ILE A 606 12.04 -59.85 11.59
CA ILE A 606 13.14 -59.07 10.99
C ILE A 606 13.65 -59.76 9.72
N ASP A 607 13.91 -61.07 9.75
CA ASP A 607 14.37 -61.83 8.58
C ASP A 607 13.33 -61.80 7.44
N ALA A 608 12.04 -61.87 7.78
CA ALA A 608 10.97 -61.79 6.79
C ALA A 608 10.86 -60.40 6.16
N ALA A 609 10.99 -59.33 6.94
CA ALA A 609 10.99 -57.96 6.46
C ALA A 609 12.20 -57.69 5.54
N ASN A 610 13.41 -58.11 5.94
CA ASN A 610 14.62 -58.03 5.12
C ASN A 610 14.45 -58.77 3.78
N ALA A 611 13.82 -59.95 3.78
CA ALA A 611 13.58 -60.69 2.55
C ALA A 611 12.50 -60.03 1.66
N TYR A 612 11.50 -59.40 2.27
CA TYR A 612 10.41 -58.73 1.55
C TYR A 612 10.89 -57.49 0.79
N VAL A 613 11.67 -56.60 1.43
CA VAL A 613 12.17 -55.38 0.78
C VAL A 613 13.17 -55.65 -0.35
N GLU A 614 13.73 -56.85 -0.41
CA GLU A 614 14.59 -57.30 -1.51
C GLU A 614 13.79 -57.82 -2.73
N THR A 615 12.48 -57.98 -2.61
CA THR A 615 11.61 -58.42 -3.72
C THR A 615 11.45 -57.32 -4.78
N GLU A 616 11.24 -57.72 -6.03
CA GLU A 616 10.99 -56.80 -7.14
C GLU A 616 9.72 -55.97 -6.92
N GLU A 617 8.68 -56.58 -6.32
CA GLU A 617 7.41 -55.93 -5.99
C GLU A 617 7.59 -54.82 -4.94
N ALA A 618 8.27 -55.11 -3.83
CA ALA A 618 8.52 -54.10 -2.79
C ALA A 618 9.40 -52.96 -3.30
N ARG A 619 10.44 -53.28 -4.08
CA ARG A 619 11.31 -52.25 -4.70
C ARG A 619 10.56 -51.37 -5.69
N ALA A 620 9.67 -51.95 -6.50
CA ALA A 620 8.86 -51.18 -7.44
C ALA A 620 7.88 -50.25 -6.69
N SER A 621 7.22 -50.76 -5.64
CA SER A 621 6.29 -49.96 -4.83
C SER A 621 7.00 -48.83 -4.08
N ALA A 622 8.19 -49.09 -3.51
CA ALA A 622 9.01 -48.06 -2.89
C ALA A 622 9.47 -46.99 -3.90
N ALA A 623 9.92 -47.41 -5.09
CA ALA A 623 10.34 -46.51 -6.16
C ALA A 623 9.18 -45.63 -6.68
N GLU A 624 7.99 -46.19 -6.87
CA GLU A 624 6.81 -45.44 -7.29
C GLU A 624 6.39 -44.40 -6.23
N THR A 625 6.38 -44.80 -4.96
CA THR A 625 6.11 -43.90 -3.84
C THR A 625 7.15 -42.78 -3.76
N ALA A 626 8.44 -43.11 -3.94
CA ALA A 626 9.53 -42.16 -3.90
C ALA A 626 9.47 -41.16 -5.07
N ALA A 627 9.19 -41.64 -6.29
CA ALA A 627 9.00 -40.80 -7.46
C ALA A 627 7.84 -39.83 -7.25
N SER A 628 6.67 -40.34 -6.85
CA SER A 628 5.50 -39.51 -6.59
C SER A 628 5.77 -38.43 -5.53
N LYS A 629 6.45 -38.77 -4.43
CA LYS A 629 6.82 -37.80 -3.39
C LYS A 629 7.88 -36.80 -3.85
N ALA A 630 8.86 -37.24 -4.64
CA ALA A 630 9.88 -36.35 -5.19
C ALA A 630 9.26 -35.34 -6.15
N GLU A 631 8.37 -35.79 -7.05
CA GLU A 631 7.60 -34.92 -7.95
C GLU A 631 6.76 -33.90 -7.18
N ALA A 632 6.01 -34.35 -6.16
CA ALA A 632 5.24 -33.45 -5.30
C ALA A 632 6.14 -32.43 -4.61
N ALA A 633 7.27 -32.86 -4.05
CA ALA A 633 8.21 -31.97 -3.38
C ALA A 633 8.91 -30.98 -4.33
N ILE A 634 9.06 -31.30 -5.62
CA ILE A 634 9.51 -30.31 -6.62
C ILE A 634 8.40 -29.30 -6.90
N ARG A 635 7.17 -29.77 -7.08
CA ARG A 635 6.01 -28.91 -7.33
C ARG A 635 5.75 -27.95 -6.17
N ASP A 636 5.88 -28.42 -4.93
CA ASP A 636 5.69 -27.61 -3.72
C ASP A 636 6.74 -26.50 -3.56
N MET A 637 7.83 -26.53 -4.36
CA MET A 637 8.81 -25.43 -4.41
C MET A 637 8.45 -24.34 -5.42
N VAL A 638 7.56 -24.64 -6.37
CA VAL A 638 7.13 -23.69 -7.40
C VAL A 638 5.97 -22.85 -6.84
N PRO A 639 5.93 -21.53 -7.08
CA PRO A 639 4.79 -20.69 -6.71
C PRO A 639 3.45 -21.29 -7.19
N THR A 640 2.42 -21.16 -6.35
CA THR A 640 1.06 -21.63 -6.65
C THR A 640 0.22 -20.58 -7.38
N PHE A 641 0.86 -19.56 -7.94
CA PHE A 641 0.26 -18.49 -8.70
C PHE A 641 1.29 -17.89 -9.66
N TYR A 642 0.79 -17.28 -10.73
CA TYR A 642 1.55 -16.42 -11.63
C TYR A 642 0.83 -15.07 -11.75
N CYS A 643 1.48 -14.12 -12.41
CA CYS A 643 0.97 -12.77 -12.63
C CYS A 643 0.58 -12.57 -14.09
N GLU A 644 -0.36 -11.67 -14.32
CA GLU A 644 -0.77 -11.15 -15.62
C GLU A 644 -0.89 -9.63 -15.48
N GLY A 645 0.13 -8.89 -15.94
CA GLY A 645 0.13 -7.43 -15.95
C GLY A 645 -0.38 -6.90 -17.29
N VAL A 646 -1.12 -5.78 -17.29
CA VAL A 646 -1.75 -5.24 -18.51
C VAL A 646 -1.36 -3.77 -18.71
N VAL A 647 -0.14 -3.57 -19.18
CA VAL A 647 0.34 -2.25 -19.61
C VAL A 647 -0.08 -1.98 -21.06
N ASN A 648 -0.87 -0.94 -21.31
CA ASN A 648 -1.22 -0.52 -22.68
C ASN A 648 -0.36 0.65 -23.18
N GLU A 649 -0.18 0.74 -24.50
CA GLU A 649 0.53 1.85 -25.16
C GLU A 649 -0.12 3.20 -24.81
N GLY A 650 0.70 4.15 -24.36
CA GLY A 650 0.30 5.54 -24.10
C GLY A 650 -0.43 5.80 -22.78
N GLU A 651 -0.54 4.81 -21.89
CA GLU A 651 -1.17 4.96 -20.57
C GLU A 651 -0.17 5.33 -19.47
N SER A 652 1.04 4.76 -19.50
CA SER A 652 2.07 4.98 -18.48
C SER A 652 3.40 5.37 -19.12
N PHE A 653 4.14 6.27 -18.47
CA PHE A 653 5.40 6.81 -18.97
C PHE A 653 6.45 6.95 -17.87
N ILE A 654 7.72 6.77 -18.24
CA ILE A 654 8.87 7.09 -17.40
C ILE A 654 9.68 8.20 -18.07
N TYR A 655 10.04 9.22 -17.28
CA TYR A 655 10.96 10.27 -17.64
C TYR A 655 12.31 10.01 -16.99
N GLU A 656 13.33 9.78 -17.81
CA GLU A 656 14.69 9.54 -17.33
C GLU A 656 15.72 9.97 -18.39
N LEU A 657 17.01 9.85 -18.05
CA LEU A 657 18.07 10.00 -19.04
C LEU A 657 17.96 8.88 -20.07
N ASP A 658 18.11 9.22 -21.35
CA ASP A 658 18.20 8.24 -22.44
C ASP A 658 19.34 7.23 -22.23
N GLU A 659 19.33 6.14 -23.00
CA GLU A 659 20.33 5.06 -22.88
C GLU A 659 21.78 5.58 -23.04
N GLU A 660 21.99 6.67 -23.79
CA GLU A 660 23.28 7.32 -23.96
C GLU A 660 23.65 8.29 -22.83
N GLY A 661 22.71 8.63 -21.94
CA GLY A 661 22.88 9.56 -20.83
C GLY A 661 23.03 11.03 -21.27
N GLU A 662 22.58 11.39 -22.47
CA GLU A 662 22.76 12.71 -23.07
C GLU A 662 21.57 13.64 -22.84
N PHE A 663 20.33 13.12 -22.88
CA PHE A 663 19.10 13.92 -22.76
C PHE A 663 18.06 13.21 -21.89
N PHE A 664 17.20 13.99 -21.24
CA PHE A 664 16.03 13.43 -20.56
C PHE A 664 14.84 13.37 -21.52
N ALA A 665 14.09 12.28 -21.50
CA ALA A 665 12.92 12.09 -22.34
C ALA A 665 11.88 11.20 -21.65
N TRP A 666 10.61 11.41 -22.04
CA TRP A 666 9.53 10.47 -21.74
C TRP A 666 9.63 9.25 -22.65
N THR A 667 9.55 8.07 -22.06
CA THR A 667 9.44 6.79 -22.74
C THR A 667 8.16 6.09 -22.29
N ASP A 668 7.47 5.47 -23.23
CA ASP A 668 6.26 4.68 -22.94
C ASP A 668 6.65 3.43 -22.13
N PHE A 669 6.03 3.26 -20.96
CA PHE A 669 6.33 2.15 -20.06
C PHE A 669 5.93 0.79 -20.64
N TYR A 670 5.04 0.78 -21.63
CA TYR A 670 4.70 -0.40 -22.41
C TYR A 670 5.94 -1.12 -22.97
N GLU A 671 6.93 -0.39 -23.48
CA GLU A 671 8.14 -0.99 -24.05
C GLU A 671 8.99 -1.68 -22.98
N THR A 672 9.05 -1.11 -21.78
CA THR A 672 9.67 -1.74 -20.61
C THR A 672 8.91 -3.01 -20.23
N SER A 673 7.58 -2.96 -20.21
CA SER A 673 6.75 -4.13 -19.92
C SER A 673 7.02 -5.27 -20.90
N LYS A 674 7.06 -5.00 -22.21
CA LYS A 674 7.38 -6.01 -23.24
C LYS A 674 8.79 -6.56 -23.14
N ALA A 675 9.76 -5.75 -22.72
CA ALA A 675 11.13 -6.22 -22.52
C ALA A 675 11.26 -7.16 -21.30
N GLN A 676 10.46 -6.96 -20.25
CA GLN A 676 10.40 -7.83 -19.07
C GLN A 676 9.63 -9.12 -19.36
N GLU A 677 8.51 -9.03 -20.08
CA GLU A 677 7.70 -10.20 -20.49
C GLU A 677 8.57 -11.17 -21.32
N ALA A 678 9.42 -10.65 -22.21
CA ALA A 678 10.36 -11.46 -23.00
C ALA A 678 11.41 -12.21 -22.14
N GLN A 679 11.60 -11.80 -20.89
CA GLN A 679 12.46 -12.44 -19.88
C GLN A 679 11.65 -13.31 -18.89
N GLY A 680 10.33 -13.41 -19.09
CA GLY A 680 9.43 -14.18 -18.26
C GLY A 680 8.98 -13.47 -16.98
N VAL A 681 9.16 -12.16 -16.89
CA VAL A 681 8.71 -11.32 -15.77
C VAL A 681 7.54 -10.49 -16.27
N GLU A 682 6.40 -10.59 -15.59
CA GLU A 682 5.31 -9.64 -15.78
C GLU A 682 5.57 -8.40 -14.95
N VAL A 683 5.20 -7.25 -15.48
CA VAL A 683 5.17 -5.98 -14.73
C VAL A 683 3.84 -5.29 -14.98
N ASP A 684 3.41 -4.52 -14.01
CA ASP A 684 2.15 -3.78 -14.07
C ASP A 684 2.38 -2.28 -14.26
N ASN A 685 1.31 -1.53 -14.54
CA ASN A 685 1.37 -0.08 -14.65
C ASN A 685 1.92 0.57 -13.37
N LEU A 686 2.38 1.81 -13.52
CA LEU A 686 2.96 2.57 -12.41
C LEU A 686 1.86 2.83 -11.37
N PRO A 687 2.11 2.62 -10.06
CA PRO A 687 1.10 2.72 -9.00
C PRO A 687 0.80 4.19 -8.68
N ILE A 688 0.14 4.86 -9.61
CA ILE A 688 -0.29 6.26 -9.55
C ILE A 688 -1.79 6.27 -9.70
N LYS A 689 -2.49 6.89 -8.74
CA LYS A 689 -3.95 6.96 -8.75
C LYS A 689 -4.43 8.40 -8.56
N ALA A 690 -5.63 8.70 -9.08
CA ALA A 690 -6.35 9.93 -8.79
C ALA A 690 -7.80 9.62 -8.41
N TYR A 691 -8.31 10.30 -7.39
CA TYR A 691 -9.64 10.08 -6.85
C TYR A 691 -10.53 11.28 -7.21
N GLY A 692 -11.52 11.00 -8.04
CA GLY A 692 -12.53 11.95 -8.49
C GLY A 692 -13.85 11.75 -7.78
N TYR A 693 -14.55 12.84 -7.47
CA TYR A 693 -15.84 12.80 -6.79
C TYR A 693 -16.91 13.38 -7.73
N GLU A 694 -18.14 12.85 -7.68
CA GLU A 694 -19.25 13.42 -8.45
C GLU A 694 -19.34 14.93 -8.17
N VAL A 695 -19.40 15.74 -9.24
CA VAL A 695 -19.54 17.20 -9.11
C VAL A 695 -20.81 17.50 -8.33
N GLU A 696 -20.69 18.11 -7.16
CA GLU A 696 -21.85 18.39 -6.31
C GLU A 696 -22.84 19.32 -7.03
N GLU A 697 -24.14 19.14 -6.76
CA GLU A 697 -25.21 20.03 -7.26
C GLU A 697 -25.07 21.42 -6.58
N GLY A 698 -24.06 22.18 -7.00
CA GLY A 698 -23.56 23.40 -6.36
C GLY A 698 -22.35 24.02 -7.05
N ASP A 699 -21.54 23.24 -7.77
CA ASP A 699 -20.45 23.73 -8.64
C ASP A 699 -21.02 24.18 -9.99
N GLU A 700 -21.81 25.26 -9.97
CA GLU A 700 -22.36 25.82 -11.20
C GLU A 700 -21.25 26.45 -12.06
N TYR A 701 -21.24 26.13 -13.36
CA TYR A 701 -20.53 26.95 -14.35
C TYR A 701 -20.87 28.42 -14.14
N ALA A 702 -19.88 29.29 -14.30
CA ALA A 702 -20.04 30.71 -14.12
C ALA A 702 -21.22 31.21 -14.96
N SER A 703 -22.18 31.83 -14.29
CA SER A 703 -23.32 32.42 -14.97
C SER A 703 -22.83 33.43 -16.03
N ALA A 704 -23.58 33.57 -17.13
CA ALA A 704 -23.29 34.58 -18.14
C ALA A 704 -23.22 36.02 -17.56
N GLU A 705 -23.82 36.25 -16.40
CA GLU A 705 -23.73 37.52 -15.66
C GLU A 705 -22.35 37.68 -15.00
N ALA A 706 -21.82 36.63 -14.36
CA ALA A 706 -20.52 36.63 -13.69
C ALA A 706 -19.35 36.75 -14.69
N LEU A 707 -19.39 35.99 -15.79
CA LEU A 707 -18.42 36.14 -16.89
C LEU A 707 -18.37 37.58 -17.40
N LYS A 708 -19.55 38.15 -17.66
CA LYS A 708 -19.67 39.51 -18.19
C LYS A 708 -19.15 40.57 -17.22
N GLN A 709 -19.32 40.35 -15.91
CA GLN A 709 -18.77 41.24 -14.89
C GLN A 709 -17.24 41.23 -14.90
N LEU A 710 -16.62 40.05 -15.04
CA LEU A 710 -15.16 39.94 -15.14
C LEU A 710 -14.64 40.51 -16.47
N GLU A 711 -15.32 40.26 -17.60
CA GLU A 711 -15.02 40.88 -18.90
C GLU A 711 -15.00 42.41 -18.83
N ASP A 712 -16.03 43.00 -18.21
CA ASP A 712 -16.13 44.46 -18.02
C ASP A 712 -15.01 44.96 -17.10
N ALA A 713 -14.68 44.23 -16.02
CA ALA A 713 -13.60 44.57 -15.11
C ALA A 713 -12.21 44.52 -15.78
N VAL A 714 -11.94 43.48 -16.59
CA VAL A 714 -10.72 43.34 -17.41
C VAL A 714 -10.58 44.52 -18.36
N LYS A 715 -11.65 44.88 -19.04
CA LYS A 715 -11.65 46.01 -19.98
C LYS A 715 -11.36 47.34 -19.29
N ASP A 716 -11.94 47.58 -18.13
CA ASP A 716 -11.67 48.77 -17.34
C ASP A 716 -10.23 48.79 -16.83
N ALA A 717 -9.71 47.63 -16.41
CA ALA A 717 -8.32 47.46 -15.98
C ALA A 717 -7.31 47.74 -17.12
N ARG A 718 -7.54 47.21 -18.32
CA ARG A 718 -6.75 47.51 -19.52
C ARG A 718 -6.74 49.00 -19.86
N ASN A 719 -7.89 49.67 -19.76
CA ASN A 719 -7.99 51.10 -20.01
C ASN A 719 -7.20 51.91 -18.97
N ASP A 720 -7.26 51.53 -17.70
CA ASP A 720 -6.51 52.20 -16.64
C ASP A 720 -5.00 52.00 -16.73
N LEU A 721 -4.57 50.79 -17.11
CA LEU A 721 -3.17 50.49 -17.42
C LEU A 721 -2.68 51.41 -18.55
N ALA A 722 -3.45 51.54 -19.64
CA ALA A 722 -3.08 52.35 -20.81
C ALA A 722 -3.05 53.88 -20.56
N GLN A 723 -3.85 54.38 -19.61
CA GLN A 723 -3.90 55.81 -19.28
C GLN A 723 -2.84 56.24 -18.25
N THR A 724 -2.12 55.29 -17.66
CA THR A 724 -1.15 55.55 -16.60
C THR A 724 0.27 55.46 -17.16
N VAL A 725 1.07 56.50 -16.96
CA VAL A 725 2.43 56.55 -17.51
C VAL A 725 3.38 55.72 -16.65
N VAL A 726 4.30 54.96 -17.25
CA VAL A 726 5.40 54.33 -16.51
C VAL A 726 6.55 55.32 -16.34
N SER A 727 6.95 55.60 -15.10
CA SER A 727 8.11 56.43 -14.78
C SER A 727 8.84 55.92 -13.55
N ALA A 728 10.10 56.30 -13.37
CA ALA A 728 10.86 55.96 -12.17
C ALA A 728 10.56 56.92 -10.99
N ASP A 729 10.31 58.19 -11.29
CA ASP A 729 10.15 59.25 -10.27
C ASP A 729 9.16 60.37 -10.64
N GLY A 730 8.49 60.27 -11.80
CA GLY A 730 7.49 61.23 -12.26
C GLY A 730 8.05 62.55 -12.79
N THR A 731 9.36 62.75 -12.82
CA THR A 731 9.98 64.01 -13.27
C THR A 731 9.89 64.23 -14.78
N ASP A 732 9.71 63.15 -15.54
CA ASP A 732 9.50 63.13 -16.99
C ASP A 732 8.02 63.16 -17.39
N VAL A 733 7.11 62.99 -16.43
CA VAL A 733 5.65 62.96 -16.60
C VAL A 733 5.05 64.36 -16.41
N ALA A 734 4.16 64.75 -17.32
CA ALA A 734 3.50 66.06 -17.28
C ALA A 734 2.69 66.24 -15.97
N LYS A 735 2.70 67.46 -15.42
CA LYS A 735 1.96 67.76 -14.20
C LYS A 735 0.45 67.49 -14.35
N GLY A 736 -0.09 66.64 -13.47
CA GLY A 736 -1.48 66.20 -13.48
C GLY A 736 -1.78 64.96 -14.34
N ALA A 737 -0.76 64.33 -14.93
CA ALA A 737 -0.90 62.99 -15.52
C ALA A 737 -0.47 61.92 -14.49
N PRO A 738 -1.28 60.86 -14.29
CA PRO A 738 -0.96 59.80 -13.34
C PRO A 738 0.18 58.92 -13.86
N TRP A 739 1.07 58.49 -12.96
CA TRP A 739 2.15 57.56 -13.27
C TRP A 739 2.37 56.54 -12.15
N VAL A 740 2.95 55.39 -12.51
CA VAL A 740 3.38 54.33 -11.58
C VAL A 740 4.78 53.83 -11.96
N THR A 741 5.43 53.09 -11.06
CA THR A 741 6.71 52.42 -11.35
C THR A 741 6.51 51.23 -12.29
N ARG A 742 7.60 50.78 -12.94
CA ARG A 742 7.54 49.62 -13.84
C ARG A 742 7.07 48.35 -13.12
N ALA A 743 7.53 48.10 -11.90
CA ALA A 743 7.14 46.93 -11.13
C ALA A 743 5.62 46.89 -10.81
N VAL A 744 5.04 48.05 -10.46
CA VAL A 744 3.59 48.16 -10.21
C VAL A 744 2.80 47.97 -11.50
N HIS A 745 3.29 48.51 -12.62
CA HIS A 745 2.68 48.29 -13.93
C HIS A 745 2.70 46.81 -14.33
N ASP A 746 3.84 46.14 -14.20
CA ASP A 746 3.99 44.73 -14.58
C ASP A 746 3.13 43.81 -13.72
N ALA A 747 3.05 44.06 -12.41
CA ALA A 747 2.18 43.30 -11.51
C ALA A 747 0.70 43.43 -11.89
N PHE A 748 0.24 44.65 -12.23
CA PHE A 748 -1.14 44.87 -12.65
C PHE A 748 -1.42 44.27 -14.04
N GLU A 749 -0.46 44.34 -14.96
CA GLU A 749 -0.56 43.69 -16.27
C GLU A 749 -0.65 42.17 -16.17
N ALA A 750 0.08 41.55 -15.24
CA ALA A 750 -0.01 40.12 -14.96
C ALA A 750 -1.39 39.71 -14.39
N ALA A 751 -1.93 40.48 -13.44
CA ALA A 751 -3.28 40.23 -12.90
C ALA A 751 -4.38 40.35 -13.97
N ILE A 752 -4.25 41.31 -14.89
CA ILE A 752 -5.15 41.44 -16.04
C ILE A 752 -5.06 40.21 -16.95
N ALA A 753 -3.85 39.71 -17.24
CA ALA A 753 -3.67 38.54 -18.08
C ALA A 753 -4.27 37.27 -17.45
N ALA A 754 -4.16 37.11 -16.12
CA ALA A 754 -4.78 36.00 -15.40
C ALA A 754 -6.32 36.06 -15.47
N ALA A 755 -6.91 37.24 -15.28
CA ALA A 755 -8.35 37.43 -15.42
C ALA A 755 -8.85 37.22 -16.87
N GLU A 756 -8.07 37.64 -17.88
CA GLU A 756 -8.36 37.36 -19.29
C GLU A 756 -8.33 35.86 -19.60
N ALA A 757 -7.41 35.11 -18.98
CA ALA A 757 -7.35 33.65 -19.12
C ALA A 757 -8.59 32.98 -18.50
N ALA A 758 -9.00 33.40 -17.29
CA ALA A 758 -10.19 32.87 -16.62
C ALA A 758 -11.48 33.13 -17.43
N VAL A 759 -11.61 34.30 -18.04
CA VAL A 759 -12.73 34.63 -18.95
C VAL A 759 -12.68 33.84 -20.25
N GLY A 760 -11.48 33.62 -20.78
CA GLY A 760 -11.26 32.91 -22.04
C GLY A 760 -11.37 31.39 -21.95
N ALA A 761 -11.57 30.84 -20.75
CA ALA A 761 -11.78 29.42 -20.54
C ALA A 761 -13.03 28.94 -21.28
N GLU A 762 -12.95 27.77 -21.90
CA GLU A 762 -14.06 27.22 -22.71
C GLU A 762 -15.30 26.92 -21.84
N ARG A 763 -15.09 26.65 -20.54
CA ARG A 763 -16.14 26.43 -19.53
C ARG A 763 -15.72 27.00 -18.16
N PRO A 764 -15.89 28.32 -17.91
CA PRO A 764 -15.41 28.92 -16.68
C PRO A 764 -16.27 28.50 -15.48
N LEU A 765 -15.64 28.06 -14.39
CA LEU A 765 -16.34 27.73 -13.15
C LEU A 765 -16.69 29.00 -12.37
N ALA A 766 -17.79 28.98 -11.60
CA ALA A 766 -18.19 30.13 -10.80
C ALA A 766 -17.09 30.54 -9.80
N GLY A 767 -16.46 29.56 -9.13
CA GLY A 767 -15.35 29.81 -8.19
C GLY A 767 -14.13 30.46 -8.84
N ASP A 768 -13.74 30.00 -10.03
CA ASP A 768 -12.61 30.57 -10.79
C ASP A 768 -12.87 32.02 -11.21
N ILE A 769 -14.08 32.30 -11.69
CA ILE A 769 -14.48 33.64 -12.08
C ILE A 769 -14.55 34.57 -10.86
N GLU A 770 -15.05 34.09 -9.71
CA GLU A 770 -15.08 34.87 -8.47
C GLU A 770 -13.68 35.18 -7.93
N ARG A 771 -12.78 34.19 -7.93
CA ARG A 771 -11.37 34.35 -7.53
C ARG A 771 -10.63 35.32 -8.45
N ALA A 772 -10.71 35.10 -9.76
CA ALA A 772 -10.10 36.00 -10.75
C ALA A 772 -10.64 37.43 -10.66
N ALA A 773 -11.93 37.60 -10.35
CA ALA A 773 -12.52 38.91 -10.11
C ALA A 773 -11.98 39.58 -8.83
N ALA A 774 -11.85 38.82 -7.74
CA ALA A 774 -11.29 39.31 -6.48
C ALA A 774 -9.82 39.73 -6.63
N ASP A 775 -9.01 38.92 -7.31
CA ASP A 775 -7.58 39.19 -7.53
C ASP A 775 -7.38 40.41 -8.44
N LEU A 776 -8.14 40.51 -9.53
CA LEU A 776 -8.09 41.67 -10.41
C LEU A 776 -8.51 42.95 -9.67
N ALA A 777 -9.51 42.88 -8.80
CA ALA A 777 -9.96 44.00 -7.98
C ALA A 777 -8.88 44.43 -6.98
N ALA A 778 -8.24 43.48 -6.30
CA ALA A 778 -7.14 43.77 -5.36
C ALA A 778 -5.92 44.37 -6.08
N ALA A 779 -5.54 43.83 -7.23
CA ALA A 779 -4.44 44.35 -8.05
C ALA A 779 -4.75 45.76 -8.57
N ARG A 780 -6.00 46.03 -8.96
CA ARG A 780 -6.46 47.37 -9.34
C ARG A 780 -6.38 48.36 -8.18
N GLU A 781 -6.79 47.97 -6.98
CA GLU A 781 -6.69 48.82 -5.79
C GLU A 781 -5.22 49.16 -5.48
N ALA A 782 -4.33 48.18 -5.54
CA ALA A 782 -2.90 48.38 -5.34
C ALA A 782 -2.29 49.30 -6.42
N PHE A 783 -2.67 49.11 -7.68
CA PHE A 783 -2.25 49.94 -8.80
C PHE A 783 -2.72 51.40 -8.64
N ASP A 784 -3.99 51.60 -8.26
CA ASP A 784 -4.57 52.92 -8.04
C ASP A 784 -3.94 53.64 -6.84
N ALA A 785 -3.68 52.91 -5.74
CA ALA A 785 -3.00 53.45 -4.56
C ALA A 785 -1.55 53.89 -4.86
N ALA A 786 -0.90 53.25 -5.83
CA ALA A 786 0.46 53.56 -6.24
C ALA A 786 0.56 54.72 -7.25
N LYS A 787 -0.56 55.20 -7.83
CA LYS A 787 -0.56 56.31 -8.79
C LYS A 787 -0.08 57.60 -8.12
N ALA A 788 0.90 58.24 -8.76
CA ALA A 788 1.40 59.55 -8.38
C ALA A 788 1.21 60.56 -9.52
N ASP A 789 1.19 61.86 -9.19
CA ASP A 789 1.11 62.93 -10.18
C ASP A 789 2.49 63.26 -10.77
N GLY A 790 2.54 63.50 -12.08
CA GLY A 790 3.75 63.97 -12.75
C GLY A 790 4.25 65.33 -12.24
N LEU A 791 5.55 65.57 -12.36
CA LEU A 791 6.24 66.75 -11.81
C LEU A 791 6.73 67.73 -12.90
N LYS A 792 6.62 67.39 -14.18
CA LYS A 792 7.17 68.17 -15.29
C LYS A 792 6.33 69.42 -15.58
N GLY A 793 6.89 70.59 -15.28
CA GLY A 793 6.30 71.90 -15.59
C GLY A 793 6.42 72.28 -17.06
N GLY A 794 5.34 72.78 -17.67
CA GLY A 794 5.31 73.23 -19.06
C GLY A 794 6.17 74.48 -19.30
N GLY A 795 7.27 74.34 -20.06
CA GLY A 795 8.01 75.46 -20.62
C GLY A 795 7.26 76.08 -21.79
N GLY A 796 6.52 77.17 -21.53
CA GLY A 796 5.89 77.98 -22.57
C GLY A 796 6.90 78.89 -23.27
N SER A 797 6.90 78.85 -24.61
CA SER A 797 7.61 79.83 -25.45
C SER A 797 6.83 81.15 -25.47
N GLY A 798 7.55 82.26 -25.34
CA GLY A 798 7.00 83.62 -25.44
C GLY A 798 8.09 84.58 -25.90
N SER A 799 7.97 85.06 -27.13
CA SER A 799 8.82 86.07 -27.75
C SER A 799 8.62 87.45 -27.12
N ASP A 800 9.70 88.14 -26.72
CA ASP A 800 9.87 89.57 -27.01
C ASP A 800 11.33 90.02 -26.80
N THR A 801 11.63 91.19 -27.32
CA THR A 801 12.89 91.70 -27.83
C THR A 801 13.64 92.63 -26.87
N ARG A 802 14.96 92.73 -27.11
CA ARG A 802 15.92 93.83 -26.84
C ARG A 802 16.76 93.86 -25.55
N LYS A 803 18.08 93.88 -25.86
CA LYS A 803 19.19 94.76 -25.40
C LYS A 803 19.83 94.54 -24.02
N ASP A 804 21.08 94.06 -24.10
CA ASP A 804 22.26 94.33 -23.25
C ASP A 804 22.39 95.76 -22.69
N PRO A 805 23.34 96.07 -21.76
CA PRO A 805 24.27 95.19 -20.99
C PRO A 805 24.39 95.56 -19.48
N ASP A 806 25.28 94.84 -18.77
CA ASP A 806 26.37 95.36 -17.92
C ASP A 806 26.44 94.96 -16.42
N THR A 807 27.69 94.77 -15.98
CA THR A 807 28.27 94.80 -14.61
C THR A 807 28.21 93.56 -13.69
N ASP A 808 29.29 92.77 -13.79
CA ASP A 808 30.43 92.68 -12.85
C ASP A 808 30.26 92.75 -11.31
N ALA A 809 31.13 91.98 -10.66
CA ALA A 809 31.70 92.09 -9.31
C ALA A 809 30.96 91.48 -8.08
N GLY A 810 31.63 90.51 -7.47
CA GLY A 810 32.25 90.81 -6.17
C GLY A 810 31.76 90.06 -4.92
N ALA A 811 32.26 88.83 -4.74
CA ALA A 811 33.10 88.38 -3.63
C ALA A 811 32.68 88.53 -2.13
N LYS A 812 33.00 87.43 -1.41
CA LYS A 812 33.26 87.25 0.05
C LYS A 812 32.01 87.14 0.93
N GLY A 813 31.82 86.07 1.70
CA GLY A 813 32.71 85.47 2.72
C GLY A 813 31.87 85.46 4.02
N ASP A 814 31.98 84.58 5.00
CA ASP A 814 32.93 83.56 5.36
C ASP A 814 32.21 82.54 6.25
N GLY A 815 32.79 81.34 6.34
CA GLY A 815 32.94 80.59 7.59
C GLY A 815 31.71 79.82 8.10
N ALA A 816 31.85 78.62 8.63
CA ALA A 816 33.06 77.96 9.04
C ALA A 816 32.79 76.46 9.26
N LEU A 817 33.78 75.70 8.79
CA LEU A 817 34.44 74.60 9.49
C LEU A 817 33.58 73.34 9.67
N ALA A 818 33.86 72.31 8.85
CA ALA A 818 34.97 71.36 9.06
C ALA A 818 34.54 70.29 10.06
N ARG A 819 34.77 69.01 9.86
CA ARG A 819 35.65 68.19 9.01
C ARG A 819 35.28 66.77 9.50
N THR A 820 35.47 65.66 8.83
CA THR A 820 36.23 65.19 7.67
C THR A 820 35.65 63.78 7.51
N GLY A 821 35.38 63.31 6.30
CA GLY A 821 36.45 63.00 5.37
C GLY A 821 36.96 61.60 5.73
N ASP A 822 37.22 60.70 4.82
CA ASP A 822 37.76 60.77 3.47
C ASP A 822 38.01 59.26 3.18
N ASP A 823 38.15 58.72 1.98
CA ASP A 823 38.43 59.25 0.67
C ASP A 823 38.15 58.13 -0.35
N ALA A 824 37.91 58.55 -1.58
CA ALA A 824 37.75 57.80 -2.82
C ALA A 824 39.11 57.23 -3.32
N PRO A 825 39.37 56.93 -4.61
CA PRO A 825 38.51 56.75 -5.79
C PRO A 825 38.93 55.58 -6.73
N LEU A 826 38.16 55.38 -7.81
CA LEU A 826 38.59 55.22 -9.24
C LEU A 826 37.83 54.12 -10.01
N GLY A 827 37.10 54.56 -11.04
CA GLY A 827 37.40 54.17 -12.42
C GLY A 827 36.86 52.86 -13.02
N THR A 828 35.70 53.00 -13.70
CA THR A 828 35.41 52.54 -15.09
C THR A 828 35.33 51.04 -15.48
N VAL A 829 34.25 50.75 -16.23
CA VAL A 829 34.03 49.73 -17.30
C VAL A 829 33.29 48.42 -16.96
N ALA A 830 32.01 48.44 -17.35
CA ALA A 830 31.22 47.47 -18.14
C ALA A 830 30.87 46.03 -17.67
N ALA A 831 29.59 45.74 -17.92
CA ALA A 831 28.98 44.50 -18.47
C ALA A 831 28.47 43.40 -17.52
N VAL A 832 27.12 43.29 -17.55
CA VAL A 832 26.26 42.08 -17.67
C VAL A 832 26.37 40.97 -16.62
N GLY A 833 25.21 40.61 -16.05
CA GLY A 833 24.95 39.29 -15.48
C GLY A 833 23.97 39.32 -14.30
N ALA A 834 22.68 39.20 -14.58
CA ALA A 834 21.63 38.95 -13.60
C ALA A 834 21.56 37.44 -13.30
N VAL A 835 21.51 37.04 -12.02
CA VAL A 835 20.77 35.87 -11.47
C VAL A 835 20.70 36.02 -9.93
N GLY A 836 19.51 35.81 -9.35
CA GLY A 836 19.35 35.15 -8.06
C GLY A 836 18.79 35.99 -6.90
N GLY A 837 17.73 35.49 -6.27
CA GLY A 837 17.50 35.71 -4.84
C GLY A 837 16.06 35.75 -4.36
N LEU A 838 15.56 34.59 -3.95
CA LEU A 838 14.43 34.34 -3.03
C LEU A 838 14.29 35.40 -1.91
N SER A 839 13.06 35.65 -1.48
CA SER A 839 12.77 36.21 -0.15
C SER A 839 11.80 35.31 0.60
N VAL A 840 12.36 34.56 1.54
CA VAL A 840 11.69 33.84 2.63
C VAL A 840 10.93 34.84 3.51
N LEU A 841 9.62 34.63 3.70
CA LEU A 841 8.82 35.38 4.68
C LEU A 841 8.73 34.57 5.98
N ALA A 842 9.47 35.02 6.99
CA ALA A 842 9.34 34.52 8.36
C ALA A 842 8.06 35.07 9.01
N VAL A 843 7.08 34.22 9.26
CA VAL A 843 5.90 34.57 10.07
C VAL A 843 6.21 34.35 11.54
N ALA A 844 6.22 35.45 12.30
CA ALA A 844 6.42 35.45 13.73
C ALA A 844 5.14 34.99 14.47
N VAL A 845 5.25 33.87 15.19
CA VAL A 845 4.22 33.37 16.12
C VAL A 845 4.00 34.37 17.26
N ARG A 846 2.79 34.94 17.32
CA ARG A 846 2.30 35.73 18.45
C ARG A 846 1.71 34.78 19.51
N ARG A 847 2.43 34.62 20.62
CA ARG A 847 1.89 34.07 21.87
C ARG A 847 0.77 34.97 22.42
N CYS A 848 -0.44 34.43 22.51
CA CYS A 848 -1.48 34.96 23.41
C CYS A 848 -1.65 34.01 24.60
N ARG A 849 -1.10 34.42 25.74
CA ARG A 849 -1.51 33.95 27.07
C ARG A 849 -2.85 34.58 27.41
N ALA A 850 -3.85 33.77 27.75
CA ALA A 850 -4.95 34.17 28.62
C ALA A 850 -4.93 33.23 29.83
N GLY A 851 -4.65 33.80 31.00
CA GLY A 851 -4.82 33.14 32.29
C GLY A 851 -6.05 33.69 33.01
N GLU A 852 -6.53 32.84 33.92
CA GLU A 852 -7.38 33.11 35.09
C GLU A 852 -8.89 33.28 34.87
N LYS A 853 -9.65 32.20 35.10
CA LYS A 853 -10.21 31.89 36.43
C LYS A 853 -10.69 30.46 36.56
#